data_AF-A0A511T7T5-F1
#
_entry.id   AF-A0A511T7T5-F1
#
_cell.length_a   1.000
_cell.length_b   1.000
_cell.length_c   1.000
_cell.angle_alpha   90.00
_cell.angle_beta   90.00
_cell.angle_gamma   90.00
#
_symmetry.space_group_name_H-M   'P 1'
#
loop_
_entity.id
_entity.type
_entity.pdbx_description
1 polymer ?
#
loop_
_entity_poly.entity_id
_entity_poly.type
_entity_poly.pdbx_seq_one_letter_code
_entity_poly.pdbx_strand_id
1 'polypeptide(L)'
;MGSLGFKGRESPRNEVLDAQELSRWYAGLALEERLAISRELGPRVRASRPKRDEATLPAVAVGRLVFEQEGPGGPRALHHIKVELWDRDFGSPDDFLGEGFTDPEGYFRVRYDPADAGEGDLPDLEVRFFEPQHSFRPDGQVVETWRRIGSEKGPDDHGGLHHDFGTLKLPYWEYDPSTPLARLLVTEEGTPPTAYAPGRALAMLKAVAPIELVKRRHLLQGKLGQAPGLDRIQADYPEAMTVRMERESPGSTRTDAFFGERLLNGMFSTLMDGDPEAPGDKAAFRLYFPWNAYEQDGDHCLPDVDVRLRLAEGRLLPTRIILGMREPGVKQAGAPVTRRSYTPADGPGWEAAKRMARVSATLETELGNHLGQCHFNVEQYAIAAHRNLRRSPLRWLLMPHLREVVLINHSASGFLVGPKGYITRASALTERSVDTRLLHLMGSYDWKGFAPAPPICESHRYARAANLFWRLLGEHVSAFFAEHAQALAAEWLEVRRFSDDLVAHSAPAFVCRYLRATVPGKPAPWFVRSERMDLDAKVTEPVAKAVSPVTCTDTPQPGELEALQQLCRYVIFFATFRHAWANNLQWDDAGEVLYACLGLRWGKDGALSTEADHDVAPPPEEATEMLWISWMLSKTSYGYLLSNEEADVHPRFVELLRAHAAEFAALGLDIRTVSSRINI
;
A
#
# COMPACT_ATOMS: atom_id res chain seq x y z
N MET A 1 -8.34 47.84 28.19
CA MET A 1 -9.63 48.56 28.09
C MET A 1 -10.35 48.03 26.85
N GLY A 2 -11.54 47.45 26.84
CA GLY A 2 -12.52 47.08 27.86
C GLY A 2 -12.91 45.58 27.72
N SER A 3 -13.27 44.86 28.80
CA SER A 3 -14.58 44.81 29.48
C SER A 3 -15.66 44.16 28.60
N LEU A 4 -15.88 42.84 28.69
CA LEU A 4 -16.78 42.12 29.63
C LEU A 4 -18.05 41.65 28.90
N GLY A 5 -18.39 40.37 29.03
CA GLY A 5 -19.64 39.83 28.49
C GLY A 5 -19.93 38.37 28.80
N PHE A 6 -19.52 37.85 29.97
CA PHE A 6 -20.10 36.60 30.47
C PHE A 6 -21.54 36.89 30.92
N LYS A 7 -22.52 36.37 30.19
CA LYS A 7 -23.88 36.13 30.71
C LYS A 7 -24.13 34.63 30.65
N GLY A 8 -24.05 34.01 31.82
CA GLY A 8 -24.65 32.71 32.04
C GLY A 8 -26.16 32.81 31.85
N ARG A 9 -26.72 31.88 31.08
CA ARG A 9 -28.10 31.45 31.19
C ARG A 9 -28.04 29.98 31.58
N GLU A 10 -28.43 29.69 32.82
CA GLU A 10 -28.88 28.36 33.16
C GLU A 10 -30.19 28.09 32.40
N SER A 11 -30.21 27.01 31.63
CA SER A 11 -31.41 26.21 31.39
C SER A 11 -31.03 24.75 31.60
N PRO A 12 -31.68 24.02 32.51
CA PRO A 12 -31.46 22.60 32.69
C PRO A 12 -32.33 21.83 31.70
N ARG A 13 -31.73 21.22 30.66
CA ARG A 13 -32.23 20.06 29.90
C ARG A 13 -31.31 19.76 28.72
N ASN A 14 -30.66 18.59 28.77
CA ASN A 14 -29.99 17.85 27.69
C ASN A 14 -29.34 18.70 26.58
N GLU A 15 -28.09 19.09 26.79
CA GLU A 15 -27.17 19.31 25.68
C GLU A 15 -26.89 17.93 25.05
N VAL A 16 -27.72 17.58 24.06
CA VAL A 16 -27.39 16.51 23.12
C VAL A 16 -26.20 17.03 22.31
N LEU A 17 -25.09 16.28 22.28
CA LEU A 17 -23.95 16.58 21.41
C LEU A 17 -24.49 16.85 19.99
N ASP A 18 -24.01 17.90 19.31
CA ASP A 18 -24.40 18.11 17.92
C ASP A 18 -23.96 16.91 17.05
N ALA A 19 -24.48 16.76 15.83
CA ALA A 19 -24.17 15.58 15.01
C ALA A 19 -22.66 15.35 14.78
N GLN A 20 -21.86 16.42 14.69
CA GLN A 20 -20.41 16.32 14.54
C GLN A 20 -19.71 15.99 15.86
N GLU A 21 -20.17 16.53 16.97
CA GLU A 21 -19.67 16.23 18.32
C GLU A 21 -20.03 14.82 18.75
N LEU A 22 -21.23 14.35 18.39
CA LEU A 22 -21.73 13.01 18.65
C LEU A 22 -21.00 11.99 17.77
N SER A 23 -20.70 12.35 16.51
CA SER A 23 -19.83 11.57 15.63
C SER A 23 -18.39 11.49 16.18
N ARG A 24 -17.82 12.62 16.64
CA ARG A 24 -16.49 12.66 17.25
C ARG A 24 -16.42 11.86 18.55
N TRP A 25 -17.43 11.99 19.41
CA TRP A 25 -17.57 11.21 20.63
C TRP A 25 -17.67 9.73 20.32
N TYR A 26 -18.59 9.34 19.43
CA TYR A 26 -18.78 7.94 19.04
C TYR A 26 -17.50 7.34 18.42
N ALA A 27 -16.79 8.10 17.58
CA ALA A 27 -15.51 7.70 17.01
C ALA A 27 -14.37 7.58 18.03
N GLY A 28 -14.49 8.25 19.18
CA GLY A 28 -13.53 8.20 20.29
C GLY A 28 -13.73 7.03 21.26
N LEU A 29 -14.83 6.28 21.15
CA LEU A 29 -15.12 5.13 22.02
C LEU A 29 -14.29 3.89 21.64
N ALA A 30 -14.05 3.02 22.62
CA ALA A 30 -13.43 1.71 22.38
C ALA A 30 -14.32 0.87 21.45
N LEU A 31 -13.74 -0.07 20.68
CA LEU A 31 -14.49 -0.88 19.72
C LEU A 31 -15.66 -1.63 20.40
N GLU A 32 -15.42 -2.22 21.58
CA GLU A 32 -16.46 -2.93 22.33
C GLU A 32 -17.64 -2.04 22.69
N GLU A 33 -17.37 -0.79 23.09
CA GLU A 33 -18.38 0.22 23.45
C GLU A 33 -19.14 0.70 22.21
N ARG A 34 -18.44 0.95 21.10
CA ARG A 34 -19.07 1.28 19.80
C ARG A 34 -20.01 0.16 19.35
N LEU A 35 -19.53 -1.09 19.36
CA LEU A 35 -20.33 -2.25 18.99
C LEU A 35 -21.50 -2.47 19.95
N ALA A 36 -21.34 -2.21 21.25
CA ALA A 36 -22.42 -2.26 22.22
C ALA A 36 -23.50 -1.21 21.92
N ILE A 37 -23.11 0.05 21.70
CA ILE A 37 -24.03 1.14 21.36
C ILE A 37 -24.72 0.90 20.02
N SER A 38 -24.00 0.46 18.98
CA SER A 38 -24.63 0.07 17.70
C SER A 38 -25.62 -1.07 17.86
N ARG A 39 -25.35 -2.06 18.71
CA ARG A 39 -26.29 -3.16 18.99
C ARG A 39 -27.52 -2.69 19.76
N GLU A 40 -27.37 -1.72 20.66
CA GLU A 40 -28.48 -1.13 21.41
C GLU A 40 -29.35 -0.21 20.55
N LEU A 41 -28.72 0.64 19.72
CA LEU A 41 -29.39 1.64 18.89
C LEU A 41 -29.92 1.04 17.58
N GLY A 42 -29.28 0.01 17.03
CA GLY A 42 -29.67 -0.63 15.76
C GLY A 42 -31.15 -1.01 15.68
N PRO A 43 -31.73 -1.69 16.69
CA PRO A 43 -33.16 -2.00 16.75
C PRO A 43 -34.07 -0.77 16.95
N ARG A 44 -33.54 0.33 17.50
CA ARG A 44 -34.29 1.58 17.76
C ARG A 44 -34.36 2.49 16.53
N VAL A 45 -33.39 2.37 15.61
CA VAL A 45 -33.34 3.12 14.35
C VAL A 45 -34.01 2.35 13.21
N ARG A 46 -34.02 1.01 13.26
CA ARG A 46 -34.77 0.15 12.34
C ARG A 46 -35.87 -0.58 13.11
N ALA A 47 -37.06 -0.01 13.19
CA ALA A 47 -38.23 -0.78 13.60
C ALA A 47 -38.36 -1.99 12.66
N SER A 48 -38.45 -3.21 13.20
CA SER A 48 -38.63 -4.40 12.36
C SER A 48 -40.00 -4.34 11.69
N ARG A 49 -40.07 -3.84 10.45
CA ARG A 49 -41.28 -3.93 9.65
C ARG A 49 -41.50 -5.41 9.25
N PRO A 50 -42.73 -5.93 9.31
CA PRO A 50 -43.02 -7.28 8.87
C PRO A 50 -42.65 -7.44 7.39
N LYS A 51 -41.93 -8.51 7.06
CA LYS A 51 -41.50 -8.79 5.68
C LYS A 51 -42.75 -9.03 4.82
N ARG A 52 -43.14 -8.05 4.01
CA ARG A 52 -44.22 -8.17 3.03
C ARG A 52 -43.72 -8.96 1.81
N ASP A 53 -44.61 -9.68 1.14
CA ASP A 53 -44.28 -10.35 -0.11
C ASP A 53 -44.09 -9.30 -1.21
N GLU A 54 -42.87 -9.18 -1.74
CA GLU A 54 -42.53 -8.20 -2.78
C GLU A 54 -43.47 -8.28 -4.00
N ALA A 55 -43.95 -9.48 -4.34
CA ALA A 55 -44.86 -9.68 -5.47
C ALA A 55 -46.21 -8.97 -5.28
N THR A 56 -46.58 -8.64 -4.04
CA THR A 56 -47.84 -8.00 -3.68
C THR A 56 -47.77 -6.48 -3.57
N LEU A 57 -46.56 -5.90 -3.58
CA LEU A 57 -46.36 -4.46 -3.46
C LEU A 57 -46.78 -3.73 -4.75
N PRO A 58 -47.54 -2.63 -4.67
CA PRO A 58 -48.22 -2.03 -5.83
C PRO A 58 -47.28 -1.23 -6.75
N ALA A 59 -46.24 -0.60 -6.20
CA ALA A 59 -45.35 0.29 -6.96
C ALA A 59 -43.97 -0.32 -7.22
N VAL A 60 -43.28 0.19 -8.23
CA VAL A 60 -41.92 -0.23 -8.60
C VAL A 60 -41.06 0.96 -9.00
N ALA A 61 -39.84 0.98 -8.49
CA ALA A 61 -38.76 1.84 -8.94
C ALA A 61 -37.71 1.01 -9.68
N VAL A 62 -37.28 1.47 -10.85
CA VAL A 62 -36.24 0.83 -11.67
C VAL A 62 -35.14 1.82 -12.03
N GLY A 63 -34.01 1.30 -12.45
CA GLY A 63 -32.92 2.09 -13.01
C GLY A 63 -31.70 1.22 -13.29
N ARG A 64 -30.60 1.85 -13.71
CA ARG A 64 -29.33 1.19 -13.99
C ARG A 64 -28.16 1.97 -13.39
N LEU A 65 -27.29 1.32 -12.64
CA LEU A 65 -26.06 1.92 -12.13
C LEU A 65 -24.87 1.57 -13.02
N VAL A 66 -24.08 2.58 -13.36
CA VAL A 66 -22.82 2.45 -14.08
C VAL A 66 -21.73 3.28 -13.42
N PHE A 67 -20.47 2.89 -13.63
CA PHE A 67 -19.34 3.72 -13.25
C PHE A 67 -19.39 5.08 -13.96
N GLU A 68 -18.86 6.12 -13.32
CA GLU A 68 -18.78 7.47 -13.89
C GLU A 68 -17.87 7.47 -15.13
N GLN A 69 -16.71 6.83 -15.00
CA GLN A 69 -15.79 6.67 -16.11
C GLN A 69 -16.25 5.55 -17.05
N GLU A 70 -16.35 5.88 -18.33
CA GLU A 70 -16.71 4.93 -19.37
C GLU A 70 -15.52 4.01 -19.72
N GLY A 71 -15.83 2.76 -20.03
CA GLY A 71 -14.85 1.83 -20.58
C GLY A 71 -14.71 1.99 -22.09
N PRO A 72 -13.74 1.29 -22.72
CA PRO A 72 -13.55 1.31 -24.18
C PRO A 72 -14.79 0.90 -25.00
N GLY A 73 -15.72 0.15 -24.40
CA GLY A 73 -16.98 -0.29 -25.01
C GLY A 73 -18.22 0.47 -24.53
N GLY A 74 -18.06 1.62 -23.85
CA GLY A 74 -19.15 2.42 -23.29
C GLY A 74 -19.34 2.23 -21.78
N PRO A 75 -20.53 2.55 -21.24
CA PRO A 75 -20.81 2.51 -19.80
C PRO A 75 -20.58 1.12 -19.19
N ARG A 76 -19.83 1.07 -18.10
CA ARG A 76 -19.54 -0.16 -17.35
C ARG A 76 -20.53 -0.32 -16.21
N ALA A 77 -21.18 -1.48 -16.12
CA ALA A 77 -22.14 -1.79 -15.07
C ALA A 77 -21.53 -1.76 -13.66
N LEU A 78 -22.25 -1.17 -12.70
CA LEU A 78 -22.01 -1.34 -11.27
C LEU A 78 -22.87 -2.50 -10.76
N HIS A 79 -22.31 -3.71 -10.84
CA HIS A 79 -23.00 -4.94 -10.47
C HIS A 79 -23.08 -5.15 -8.96
N HIS A 80 -24.16 -5.78 -8.50
CA HIS A 80 -24.37 -6.26 -7.12
C HIS A 80 -24.24 -5.19 -6.02
N ILE A 81 -24.50 -3.93 -6.35
CA ILE A 81 -24.62 -2.82 -5.38
C ILE A 81 -25.96 -2.93 -4.67
N LYS A 82 -25.98 -2.75 -3.35
CA LYS A 82 -27.22 -2.66 -2.61
C LYS A 82 -27.87 -1.30 -2.87
N VAL A 83 -29.17 -1.33 -3.11
CA VAL A 83 -30.00 -0.17 -3.37
C VAL A 83 -31.12 -0.12 -2.32
N GLU A 84 -31.35 1.03 -1.71
CA GLU A 84 -32.51 1.27 -0.85
C GLU A 84 -33.31 2.45 -1.42
N LEU A 85 -34.62 2.30 -1.50
CA LEU A 85 -35.56 3.36 -1.89
C LEU A 85 -36.14 3.98 -0.63
N TRP A 86 -36.14 5.31 -0.59
CA TRP A 86 -36.57 6.11 0.55
C TRP A 86 -37.52 7.21 0.09
N ASP A 87 -38.36 7.63 1.02
CA ASP A 87 -39.12 8.86 0.98
C ASP A 87 -38.36 9.95 1.74
N ARG A 88 -38.24 11.14 1.16
CA ARG A 88 -37.45 12.25 1.70
C ARG A 88 -38.35 13.26 2.37
N ASP A 89 -38.21 13.39 3.68
CA ASP A 89 -39.02 14.35 4.41
C ASP A 89 -38.27 15.62 4.79
N PHE A 90 -38.92 16.77 4.56
CA PHE A 90 -38.40 18.01 5.12
C PHE A 90 -38.79 18.18 6.59
N GLY A 91 -37.85 17.91 7.49
CA GLY A 91 -37.99 18.18 8.93
C GLY A 91 -38.54 17.01 9.76
N SER A 92 -38.85 15.87 9.14
CA SER A 92 -38.99 14.56 9.77
C SER A 92 -37.87 13.61 9.30
N PRO A 93 -37.64 12.48 9.99
CA PRO A 93 -36.74 11.44 9.50
C PRO A 93 -37.31 10.78 8.23
N ASP A 94 -36.47 10.60 7.22
CA ASP A 94 -36.82 9.90 5.97
C ASP A 94 -37.42 8.51 6.21
N ASP A 95 -38.38 8.12 5.37
CA ASP A 95 -39.09 6.84 5.46
C ASP A 95 -38.54 5.79 4.49
N PHE A 96 -38.30 4.57 4.98
CA PHE A 96 -37.78 3.48 4.15
C PHE A 96 -38.93 2.83 3.35
N LEU A 97 -38.80 2.77 2.02
CA LEU A 97 -39.82 2.23 1.13
C LEU A 97 -39.51 0.81 0.64
N GLY A 98 -38.24 0.48 0.43
CA GLY A 98 -37.83 -0.85 -0.03
C GLY A 98 -36.34 -0.98 -0.30
N GLU A 99 -35.87 -2.19 -0.56
CA GLU A 99 -34.47 -2.44 -0.93
C GLU A 99 -34.35 -3.48 -2.05
N GLY A 100 -33.18 -3.54 -2.66
CA GLY A 100 -32.83 -4.49 -3.69
C GLY A 100 -31.34 -4.44 -4.00
N PHE A 101 -30.94 -5.11 -5.08
CA PHE A 101 -29.57 -5.11 -5.58
C PHE A 101 -29.54 -4.86 -7.07
N THR A 102 -28.45 -4.28 -7.57
CA THR A 102 -28.20 -4.29 -9.01
C THR A 102 -27.83 -5.69 -9.49
N ASP A 103 -28.29 -6.05 -10.69
CA ASP A 103 -27.92 -7.28 -11.38
C ASP A 103 -26.52 -7.18 -12.03
N PRO A 104 -26.02 -8.23 -12.70
CA PRO A 104 -24.75 -8.22 -13.43
C PRO A 104 -24.57 -7.09 -14.45
N GLU A 105 -25.66 -6.57 -15.01
CA GLU A 105 -25.69 -5.50 -16.01
C GLU A 105 -25.93 -4.11 -15.38
N GLY A 106 -26.06 -4.05 -14.05
CA GLY A 106 -26.21 -2.85 -13.25
C GLY A 106 -27.67 -2.43 -13.05
N TYR A 107 -28.66 -3.17 -13.53
CA TYR A 107 -30.06 -2.81 -13.37
C TYR A 107 -30.57 -3.16 -11.98
N PHE A 108 -31.35 -2.26 -11.37
CA PHE A 108 -32.06 -2.55 -10.13
C PHE A 108 -33.57 -2.43 -10.34
N ARG A 109 -34.30 -3.12 -9.46
CA ARG A 109 -35.74 -3.07 -9.35
C ARG A 109 -36.13 -3.18 -7.88
N VAL A 110 -36.75 -2.14 -7.35
CA VAL A 110 -37.24 -2.09 -5.96
C VAL A 110 -38.76 -1.95 -5.99
N ARG A 111 -39.47 -2.93 -5.43
CA ARG A 111 -40.93 -2.82 -5.24
C ARG A 111 -41.22 -2.20 -3.88
N TYR A 112 -42.23 -1.34 -3.82
CA TYR A 112 -42.58 -0.60 -2.61
C TYR A 112 -44.08 -0.31 -2.52
N ASP A 113 -44.55 0.05 -1.33
CA ASP A 113 -45.89 0.56 -1.09
C ASP A 113 -45.81 2.08 -0.87
N PRO A 114 -46.41 2.92 -1.73
CA PRO A 114 -46.42 4.37 -1.52
C PRO A 114 -47.03 4.78 -0.18
N ALA A 115 -47.92 3.97 0.41
CA ALA A 115 -48.49 4.25 1.72
C ALA A 115 -47.47 4.17 2.87
N ASP A 116 -46.29 3.59 2.64
CA ASP A 116 -45.20 3.55 3.62
C ASP A 116 -44.46 4.91 3.76
N ALA A 117 -44.79 5.90 2.92
CA ALA A 117 -44.42 7.32 3.03
C ALA A 117 -45.06 8.02 4.23
N GLY A 118 -46.29 7.63 4.57
CA GLY A 118 -47.07 8.30 5.60
C GLY A 118 -48.53 8.43 5.22
N GLU A 119 -49.40 8.62 6.20
CA GLU A 119 -50.83 8.77 5.95
C GLU A 119 -51.13 10.10 5.23
N GLY A 120 -51.56 10.01 3.97
CA GLY A 120 -51.87 11.18 3.14
C GLY A 120 -50.67 11.80 2.45
N ASP A 121 -49.51 11.16 2.53
CA ASP A 121 -48.28 11.60 1.88
C ASP A 121 -48.06 10.91 0.54
N LEU A 122 -47.44 11.60 -0.42
CA LEU A 122 -46.95 11.03 -1.66
C LEU A 122 -45.42 11.03 -1.62
N PRO A 123 -44.77 9.90 -1.90
CA PRO A 123 -43.35 9.78 -1.63
C PRO A 123 -42.48 10.71 -2.50
N ASP A 124 -41.59 11.44 -1.84
CA ASP A 124 -40.46 12.19 -2.38
C ASP A 124 -39.27 11.27 -2.62
N LEU A 125 -39.30 10.52 -3.73
CA LEU A 125 -38.39 9.40 -3.95
C LEU A 125 -36.91 9.80 -3.88
N GLU A 126 -36.12 8.97 -3.20
CA GLU A 126 -34.65 8.96 -3.24
C GLU A 126 -34.16 7.53 -3.29
N VAL A 127 -33.26 7.26 -4.22
CA VAL A 127 -32.55 5.98 -4.27
C VAL A 127 -31.18 6.16 -3.63
N ARG A 128 -30.83 5.29 -2.68
CA ARG A 128 -29.57 5.32 -1.93
C ARG A 128 -28.75 4.08 -2.24
N PHE A 129 -27.45 4.25 -2.40
CA PHE A 129 -26.52 3.17 -2.79
C PHE A 129 -25.62 2.80 -1.63
N PHE A 130 -25.40 1.50 -1.43
CA PHE A 130 -24.60 0.99 -0.34
C PHE A 130 -23.59 -0.05 -0.80
N GLU A 131 -22.41 0.01 -0.20
CA GLU A 131 -21.41 -1.05 -0.31
C GLU A 131 -21.36 -1.89 0.98
N PRO A 132 -20.97 -3.17 0.88
CA PRO A 132 -20.87 -4.04 2.03
C PRO A 132 -19.53 -3.85 2.77
N GLN A 133 -19.63 -3.76 4.09
CA GLN A 133 -18.54 -3.79 5.06
C GLN A 133 -18.62 -5.10 5.86
N HIS A 134 -17.56 -5.50 6.55
CA HIS A 134 -17.61 -6.70 7.39
C HIS A 134 -16.68 -6.62 8.60
N SER A 135 -17.03 -7.39 9.61
CA SER A 135 -16.18 -7.77 10.74
C SER A 135 -16.41 -9.26 11.03
N PHE A 136 -15.56 -9.83 11.88
CA PHE A 136 -15.65 -11.20 12.35
C PHE A 136 -15.94 -11.22 13.84
N ARG A 137 -16.83 -12.13 14.24
CA ARG A 137 -16.93 -12.56 15.63
C ARG A 137 -15.71 -13.42 16.00
N PRO A 138 -15.41 -13.60 17.30
CA PRO A 138 -14.32 -14.46 17.74
C PRO A 138 -14.40 -15.91 17.24
N ASP A 139 -15.59 -16.43 16.94
CA ASP A 139 -15.82 -17.76 16.39
C ASP A 139 -15.63 -17.86 14.85
N GLY A 140 -15.27 -16.76 14.20
CA GLY A 140 -15.08 -16.68 12.75
C GLY A 140 -16.35 -16.39 11.95
N GLN A 141 -17.51 -16.22 12.59
CA GLN A 141 -18.72 -15.82 11.86
C GLN A 141 -18.62 -14.37 11.38
N VAL A 142 -18.97 -14.17 10.10
CA VAL A 142 -19.00 -12.83 9.50
C VAL A 142 -20.20 -12.02 10.01
N VAL A 143 -19.98 -10.74 10.25
CA VAL A 143 -21.00 -9.74 10.55
C VAL A 143 -20.91 -8.67 9.47
N GLU A 144 -21.91 -8.62 8.59
CA GLU A 144 -21.98 -7.64 7.51
C GLU A 144 -22.70 -6.37 7.95
N THR A 145 -22.15 -5.24 7.53
CA THR A 145 -22.76 -3.92 7.67
C THR A 145 -22.76 -3.21 6.34
N TRP A 146 -23.55 -2.15 6.18
CA TRP A 146 -23.68 -1.43 4.90
C TRP A 146 -23.29 0.02 5.08
N ARG A 147 -22.48 0.55 4.17
CA ARG A 147 -22.07 1.95 4.15
C ARG A 147 -22.68 2.64 2.95
N ARG A 148 -23.38 3.76 3.17
CA ARG A 148 -23.92 4.58 2.09
C ARG A 148 -22.76 5.19 1.30
N ILE A 149 -22.79 5.06 -0.03
CA ILE A 149 -21.76 5.57 -0.96
C ILE A 149 -22.29 6.65 -1.91
N GLY A 150 -23.60 6.84 -1.95
CA GLY A 150 -24.23 7.85 -2.79
C GLY A 150 -25.75 7.79 -2.73
N SER A 151 -26.38 8.65 -3.48
CA SER A 151 -27.84 8.70 -3.65
C SER A 151 -28.22 9.54 -4.86
N GLU A 152 -29.38 9.27 -5.43
CA GLU A 152 -29.99 10.07 -6.47
C GLU A 152 -31.41 10.46 -6.05
N LYS A 153 -31.78 11.72 -6.29
CA LYS A 153 -33.12 12.22 -6.01
C LYS A 153 -34.05 11.91 -7.17
N GLY A 154 -35.17 11.29 -6.85
CA GLY A 154 -36.28 11.11 -7.77
C GLY A 154 -37.26 12.29 -7.73
N PRO A 155 -38.45 12.13 -8.33
CA PRO A 155 -39.50 13.13 -8.27
C PRO A 155 -40.05 13.29 -6.84
N ASP A 156 -40.43 14.52 -6.52
CA ASP A 156 -41.23 14.85 -5.35
C ASP A 156 -42.72 14.55 -5.63
N ASP A 157 -43.52 14.30 -4.59
CA ASP A 157 -44.96 14.00 -4.64
C ASP A 157 -45.33 12.87 -5.63
N HIS A 158 -44.60 11.74 -5.62
CA HIS A 158 -44.75 10.71 -6.65
C HIS A 158 -46.04 9.88 -6.49
N GLY A 159 -47.12 10.32 -7.14
CA GLY A 159 -48.40 9.59 -7.22
C GLY A 159 -48.46 8.41 -8.22
N GLY A 160 -47.33 8.06 -8.87
CA GLY A 160 -47.26 6.98 -9.84
C GLY A 160 -46.96 5.60 -9.24
N LEU A 161 -47.32 4.53 -9.93
CA LEU A 161 -46.96 3.15 -9.55
C LEU A 161 -45.65 2.67 -10.18
N HIS A 162 -45.04 3.47 -11.05
CA HIS A 162 -43.80 3.15 -11.74
C HIS A 162 -42.93 4.39 -11.87
N HIS A 163 -41.68 4.29 -11.41
CA HIS A 163 -40.67 5.29 -11.63
C HIS A 163 -39.40 4.66 -12.20
N ASP A 164 -38.81 5.30 -13.21
CA ASP A 164 -37.52 4.91 -13.79
C ASP A 164 -36.52 6.04 -13.56
N PHE A 165 -35.48 5.75 -12.78
CA PHE A 165 -34.36 6.66 -12.53
C PHE A 165 -33.42 6.76 -13.74
N GLY A 166 -33.60 5.92 -14.76
CA GLY A 166 -32.74 5.86 -15.94
C GLY A 166 -31.38 5.25 -15.63
N THR A 167 -30.37 5.63 -16.42
CA THR A 167 -28.97 5.23 -16.18
C THR A 167 -28.29 6.28 -15.32
N LEU A 168 -27.94 5.89 -14.10
CA LEU A 168 -27.25 6.71 -13.12
C LEU A 168 -25.76 6.41 -13.13
N LYS A 169 -24.94 7.46 -13.20
CA LYS A 169 -23.49 7.38 -13.12
C LYS A 169 -23.05 7.65 -11.68
N LEU A 170 -22.16 6.83 -11.15
CA LEU A 170 -21.64 6.97 -9.79
C LEU A 170 -20.10 7.00 -9.82
N PRO A 171 -19.46 8.05 -9.28
CA PRO A 171 -18.00 8.10 -9.15
C PRO A 171 -17.54 7.15 -8.04
N TYR A 172 -17.42 5.86 -8.36
CA TYR A 172 -17.13 4.80 -7.40
C TYR A 172 -15.78 4.15 -7.69
N TRP A 173 -14.79 4.45 -6.84
CA TRP A 173 -13.42 3.93 -6.95
C TRP A 173 -12.84 4.11 -8.37
N GLU A 174 -12.90 5.33 -8.89
CA GLU A 174 -12.45 5.60 -10.26
C GLU A 174 -10.94 5.61 -10.37
N TYR A 175 -10.41 5.09 -11.49
CA TYR A 175 -8.98 5.16 -11.77
C TYR A 175 -8.60 6.59 -12.15
N ASP A 176 -7.40 7.02 -11.76
CA ASP A 176 -6.87 8.33 -12.17
C ASP A 176 -6.36 8.27 -13.61
N PRO A 177 -7.02 8.95 -14.58
CA PRO A 177 -6.60 8.93 -15.97
C PRO A 177 -5.34 9.76 -16.24
N SER A 178 -4.87 10.55 -15.27
CA SER A 178 -3.68 11.41 -15.43
C SER A 178 -2.35 10.66 -15.26
N THR A 179 -2.40 9.43 -14.77
CA THR A 179 -1.22 8.59 -14.51
C THR A 179 -1.30 7.26 -15.26
N PRO A 180 -0.18 6.73 -15.77
CA PRO A 180 -0.15 5.39 -16.37
C PRO A 180 -0.20 4.26 -15.34
N LEU A 181 -0.13 4.58 -14.05
CA LEU A 181 -0.27 3.63 -12.95
C LEU A 181 -1.74 3.47 -12.56
N ALA A 182 -2.15 2.26 -12.20
CA ALA A 182 -3.49 1.98 -11.67
C ALA A 182 -3.66 2.58 -10.26
N ARG A 183 -3.93 3.89 -10.20
CA ARG A 183 -4.12 4.66 -8.97
C ARG A 183 -5.54 5.17 -8.85
N LEU A 184 -5.97 5.44 -7.62
CA LEU A 184 -7.31 5.96 -7.35
C LEU A 184 -7.36 7.46 -7.67
N LEU A 185 -8.39 7.88 -8.41
CA LEU A 185 -8.73 9.29 -8.58
C LEU A 185 -9.29 9.84 -7.27
N VAL A 186 -8.55 10.74 -6.65
CA VAL A 186 -8.99 11.51 -5.47
C VAL A 186 -8.99 12.99 -5.88
N THR A 187 -10.17 13.58 -6.02
CA THR A 187 -10.31 14.99 -6.43
C THR A 187 -10.01 15.93 -5.26
N GLU A 188 -9.50 17.15 -5.54
CA GLU A 188 -9.12 18.13 -4.50
C GLU A 188 -10.30 18.53 -3.58
N GLU A 189 -11.52 18.48 -4.10
CA GLU A 189 -12.77 18.78 -3.36
C GLU A 189 -13.48 17.52 -2.84
N GLY A 190 -12.94 16.32 -3.14
CA GLY A 190 -13.57 15.03 -2.82
C GLY A 190 -13.11 14.45 -1.48
N THR A 191 -14.04 13.84 -0.75
CA THR A 191 -13.66 12.91 0.32
C THR A 191 -13.26 11.58 -0.35
N PRO A 192 -12.08 11.01 -0.06
CA PRO A 192 -11.72 9.70 -0.57
C PRO A 192 -12.83 8.68 -0.26
N PRO A 193 -13.01 7.63 -1.07
CA PRO A 193 -14.06 6.65 -0.84
C PRO A 193 -13.81 5.84 0.43
N THR A 194 -12.72 6.04 1.18
CA THR A 194 -12.49 5.42 2.49
C THR A 194 -11.92 6.46 3.45
N ALA A 195 -11.97 6.16 4.74
CA ALA A 195 -11.34 6.97 5.78
C ALA A 195 -10.47 6.08 6.66
N TYR A 196 -9.41 6.66 7.24
CA TYR A 196 -8.65 5.97 8.26
C TYR A 196 -9.52 5.66 9.47
N ALA A 197 -9.28 4.52 10.10
CA ALA A 197 -9.80 4.28 11.44
C ALA A 197 -9.37 5.40 12.42
N PRO A 198 -10.24 5.84 13.35
CA PRO A 198 -9.89 6.89 14.32
C PRO A 198 -8.62 6.60 15.13
N GLY A 199 -8.39 5.34 15.50
CA GLY A 199 -7.20 4.94 16.25
C GLY A 199 -5.88 5.16 15.48
N ARG A 200 -5.90 5.09 14.15
CA ARG A 200 -4.75 5.40 13.30
C ARG A 200 -4.38 6.89 13.35
N ALA A 201 -5.35 7.79 13.43
CA ALA A 201 -5.05 9.22 13.58
C ALA A 201 -4.34 9.50 14.92
N LEU A 202 -4.79 8.85 16.00
CA LEU A 202 -4.17 8.97 17.33
C LEU A 202 -2.76 8.38 17.38
N ALA A 203 -2.54 7.22 16.75
CA ALA A 203 -1.23 6.58 16.67
C ALA A 203 -0.19 7.49 16.00
N MET A 204 -0.57 8.12 14.89
CA MET A 204 0.27 9.08 14.16
C MET A 204 0.62 10.29 15.02
N LEU A 205 -0.37 10.90 15.68
CA LEU A 205 -0.13 12.04 16.56
C LEU A 205 0.87 11.69 17.68
N LYS A 206 0.69 10.52 18.32
CA LYS A 206 1.57 10.06 19.40
C LYS A 206 3.01 9.83 18.94
N ALA A 207 3.20 9.22 17.78
CA ALA A 207 4.53 8.91 17.25
C ALA A 207 5.28 10.16 16.76
N VAL A 208 4.57 11.10 16.14
CA VAL A 208 5.18 12.19 15.37
C VAL A 208 5.25 13.52 16.11
N ALA A 209 4.31 13.82 17.01
CA ALA A 209 4.29 15.11 17.70
C ALA A 209 5.63 15.49 18.37
N PRO A 210 6.37 14.58 19.04
CA PRO A 210 7.65 14.92 19.65
C PRO A 210 8.72 15.34 18.62
N ILE A 211 8.84 14.60 17.52
CA ILE A 211 9.87 14.82 16.50
C ILE A 211 9.50 15.93 15.50
N GLU A 212 8.21 16.25 15.35
CA GLU A 212 7.75 17.37 14.52
C GLU A 212 8.30 18.71 15.06
N LEU A 213 8.35 18.88 16.38
CA LEU A 213 8.93 20.07 17.00
C LEU A 213 10.43 20.17 16.74
N VAL A 214 11.15 19.04 16.75
CA VAL A 214 12.57 18.96 16.42
C VAL A 214 12.82 19.42 14.99
N LYS A 215 12.12 18.84 14.02
CA LYS A 215 12.20 19.22 12.60
C LYS A 215 11.92 20.71 12.40
N ARG A 216 10.81 21.23 12.95
CA ARG A 216 10.43 22.64 12.82
C ARG A 216 11.48 23.59 13.38
N ARG A 217 12.09 23.24 14.51
CA ARG A 217 13.18 24.02 15.11
C ARG A 217 14.37 24.09 14.17
N HIS A 218 14.82 22.97 13.61
CA HIS A 218 15.96 22.94 12.68
C HIS A 218 15.67 23.77 11.41
N LEU A 219 14.49 23.61 10.82
CA LEU A 219 14.09 24.38 9.63
C LEU A 219 14.01 25.89 9.92
N LEU A 220 13.52 26.29 11.10
CA LEU A 220 13.49 27.69 11.51
C LEU A 220 14.90 28.25 11.70
N GLN A 221 15.79 27.49 12.34
CA GLN A 221 17.20 27.85 12.48
C GLN A 221 17.88 28.02 11.11
N GLY A 222 17.61 27.12 10.16
CA GLY A 222 18.09 27.23 8.77
C GLY A 222 17.67 28.53 8.10
N LYS A 223 16.38 28.89 8.19
CA LYS A 223 15.84 30.17 7.67
C LYS A 223 16.48 31.41 8.30
N LEU A 224 17.04 31.29 9.49
CA LEU A 224 17.76 32.37 10.20
C LEU A 224 19.27 32.37 9.93
N GLY A 225 19.77 31.50 9.04
CA GLY A 225 21.21 31.35 8.76
C GLY A 225 21.99 30.66 9.89
N GLN A 226 21.31 29.92 10.76
CA GLN A 226 21.86 29.26 11.94
C GLN A 226 21.60 27.74 11.92
N ALA A 227 21.59 27.14 10.73
CA ALA A 227 21.33 25.71 10.57
C ALA A 227 22.25 24.87 11.49
N PRO A 228 21.71 23.92 12.28
CA PRO A 228 22.53 23.04 13.08
C PRO A 228 23.39 22.13 12.21
N GLY A 229 24.58 21.75 12.71
CA GLY A 229 25.42 20.75 12.06
C GLY A 229 24.80 19.34 12.12
N LEU A 230 25.25 18.43 11.25
CA LEU A 230 24.68 17.08 11.12
C LEU A 230 24.74 16.28 12.43
N ASP A 231 25.84 16.37 13.20
CA ASP A 231 25.94 15.71 14.51
C ASP A 231 24.87 16.18 15.49
N ARG A 232 24.57 17.49 15.47
CA ARG A 232 23.53 18.07 16.32
C ARG A 232 22.15 17.63 15.87
N ILE A 233 21.90 17.63 14.56
CA ILE A 233 20.64 17.14 13.99
C ILE A 233 20.43 15.69 14.40
N GLN A 234 21.42 14.83 14.20
CA GLN A 234 21.34 13.42 14.54
C GLN A 234 21.05 13.20 16.03
N ALA A 235 21.71 13.93 16.92
CA ALA A 235 21.54 13.83 18.37
C ALA A 235 20.18 14.38 18.88
N ASP A 236 19.50 15.20 18.10
CA ASP A 236 18.19 15.76 18.47
C ASP A 236 17.01 14.80 18.16
N TYR A 237 17.25 13.75 17.37
CA TYR A 237 16.28 12.67 17.13
C TYR A 237 16.53 11.48 18.09
N PRO A 238 15.56 10.57 18.24
CA PRO A 238 15.78 9.31 18.95
C PRO A 238 17.01 8.55 18.43
N GLU A 239 17.58 7.65 19.22
CA GLU A 239 18.75 6.89 18.77
C GLU A 239 18.33 5.77 17.80
N ALA A 240 18.95 5.72 16.62
CA ALA A 240 18.79 4.65 15.63
C ALA A 240 19.71 3.45 15.91
N MET A 241 19.41 2.30 15.31
CA MET A 241 20.18 1.07 15.50
C MET A 241 21.66 1.26 15.19
N THR A 242 21.99 1.83 14.03
CA THR A 242 23.38 1.97 13.60
C THR A 242 24.16 2.96 14.47
N VAL A 243 23.54 4.09 14.87
CA VAL A 243 24.12 5.05 15.82
C VAL A 243 24.46 4.37 17.16
N ARG A 244 23.52 3.58 17.69
CA ARG A 244 23.74 2.82 18.93
C ARG A 244 24.91 1.85 18.79
N MET A 245 24.95 1.09 17.69
CA MET A 245 26.01 0.10 17.43
C MET A 245 27.38 0.76 17.27
N GLU A 246 27.47 1.91 16.60
CA GLU A 246 28.71 2.67 16.45
C GLU A 246 29.19 3.26 17.78
N ARG A 247 28.29 3.71 18.65
CA ARG A 247 28.63 4.15 20.01
C ARG A 247 29.20 3.00 20.86
N GLU A 248 28.63 1.81 20.75
CA GLU A 248 29.02 0.63 21.53
C GLU A 248 30.28 -0.06 20.98
N SER A 249 30.43 -0.09 19.66
CA SER A 249 31.55 -0.69 18.94
C SER A 249 31.84 0.11 17.67
N PRO A 250 32.71 1.15 17.75
CA PRO A 250 33.06 1.99 16.61
C PRO A 250 33.53 1.18 15.39
N GLY A 251 33.00 1.52 14.22
CA GLY A 251 33.23 0.87 12.93
C GLY A 251 32.38 -0.38 12.66
N SER A 252 31.59 -0.87 13.62
CA SER A 252 30.89 -2.16 13.51
C SER A 252 29.90 -2.23 12.33
N THR A 253 29.21 -1.12 12.06
CA THR A 253 28.20 -1.03 10.99
C THR A 253 28.81 -0.70 9.63
N ARG A 254 30.10 -0.37 9.57
CA ARG A 254 30.84 -0.08 8.33
C ARG A 254 31.56 -1.32 7.78
N THR A 255 31.59 -2.42 8.53
CA THR A 255 32.24 -3.67 8.11
C THR A 255 31.59 -4.32 6.88
N ASP A 256 32.38 -5.08 6.12
CA ASP A 256 31.90 -5.87 4.96
C ASP A 256 30.83 -6.89 5.35
N ALA A 257 30.99 -7.50 6.55
CA ALA A 257 30.03 -8.43 7.10
C ALA A 257 28.69 -7.76 7.40
N PHE A 258 28.69 -6.55 7.98
CA PHE A 258 27.46 -5.81 8.23
C PHE A 258 26.80 -5.36 6.93
N PHE A 259 27.58 -4.91 5.93
CA PHE A 259 27.05 -4.57 4.61
C PHE A 259 26.28 -5.74 4.00
N GLY A 260 26.85 -6.94 3.98
CA GLY A 260 26.15 -8.13 3.49
C GLY A 260 24.97 -8.55 4.36
N GLU A 261 25.05 -8.38 5.69
CA GLU A 261 23.95 -8.64 6.62
C GLU A 261 22.74 -7.76 6.32
N ARG A 262 22.94 -6.45 6.10
CA ARG A 262 21.86 -5.51 5.80
C ARG A 262 21.26 -5.75 4.42
N LEU A 263 22.06 -6.13 3.42
CA LEU A 263 21.53 -6.51 2.11
C LEU A 263 20.57 -7.72 2.19
N LEU A 264 20.82 -8.66 3.10
CA LEU A 264 19.95 -9.83 3.28
C LEU A 264 18.77 -9.57 4.22
N ASN A 265 19.01 -8.89 5.35
CA ASN A 265 18.08 -8.87 6.48
C ASN A 265 17.66 -7.47 6.91
N GLY A 266 18.24 -6.41 6.36
CA GLY A 266 17.79 -5.04 6.61
C GLY A 266 16.51 -4.70 5.86
N MET A 267 16.16 -3.42 5.86
CA MET A 267 15.07 -2.89 5.03
C MET A 267 15.27 -3.24 3.55
N PHE A 268 16.54 -3.43 3.12
CA PHE A 268 16.88 -3.72 1.74
C PHE A 268 16.36 -5.06 1.24
N SER A 269 16.40 -6.11 2.09
CA SER A 269 15.92 -7.47 1.82
C SER A 269 16.07 -7.90 0.34
N THR A 270 17.28 -7.79 -0.18
CA THR A 270 17.53 -7.73 -1.63
C THR A 270 17.51 -9.12 -2.25
N LEU A 271 16.82 -9.25 -3.39
CA LEU A 271 16.83 -10.46 -4.20
C LEU A 271 18.19 -10.59 -4.91
N MET A 272 18.96 -11.61 -4.53
CA MET A 272 20.31 -11.85 -5.07
C MET A 272 20.26 -12.77 -6.29
N ASP A 273 20.75 -12.30 -7.44
CA ASP A 273 21.06 -13.17 -8.56
C ASP A 273 22.42 -13.85 -8.33
N GLY A 274 22.59 -15.07 -8.85
CA GLY A 274 23.91 -15.65 -9.02
C GLY A 274 24.77 -14.78 -9.94
N ASP A 275 26.09 -14.88 -9.84
CA ASP A 275 26.97 -14.09 -10.69
C ASP A 275 26.97 -14.61 -12.15
N PRO A 276 26.50 -13.81 -13.14
CA PRO A 276 26.53 -14.20 -14.55
C PRO A 276 27.94 -14.37 -15.14
N GLU A 277 28.97 -13.80 -14.51
CA GLU A 277 30.39 -14.00 -14.87
C GLU A 277 30.97 -15.28 -14.24
N ALA A 278 30.28 -15.86 -13.25
CA ALA A 278 30.65 -17.12 -12.62
C ALA A 278 29.43 -18.06 -12.45
N PRO A 279 28.73 -18.43 -13.54
CA PRO A 279 27.42 -19.10 -13.47
C PRO A 279 27.46 -20.52 -12.87
N GLY A 280 28.65 -21.11 -12.67
CA GLY A 280 28.85 -22.39 -12.00
C GLY A 280 29.19 -22.27 -10.51
N ASP A 281 29.49 -21.07 -9.99
CA ASP A 281 29.84 -20.86 -8.59
C ASP A 281 28.60 -20.49 -7.78
N LYS A 282 28.08 -21.46 -7.02
CA LYS A 282 26.90 -21.29 -6.16
C LYS A 282 27.13 -20.33 -4.98
N ALA A 283 28.37 -19.94 -4.71
CA ALA A 283 28.70 -18.97 -3.67
C ALA A 283 28.89 -17.55 -4.24
N ALA A 284 28.85 -17.35 -5.56
CA ALA A 284 29.03 -16.05 -6.19
C ALA A 284 27.68 -15.40 -6.55
N PHE A 285 27.50 -14.15 -6.14
CA PHE A 285 26.26 -13.40 -6.33
C PHE A 285 26.54 -12.02 -6.94
N ARG A 286 25.53 -11.46 -7.61
CA ARG A 286 25.57 -10.13 -8.19
C ARG A 286 24.33 -9.33 -7.82
N LEU A 287 24.55 -8.06 -7.51
CA LEU A 287 23.52 -7.05 -7.39
C LEU A 287 23.83 -5.89 -8.32
N TYR A 288 22.88 -5.46 -9.15
CA TYR A 288 23.09 -4.41 -10.14
C TYR A 288 21.97 -3.38 -10.12
N PHE A 289 22.33 -2.12 -9.93
CA PHE A 289 21.44 -0.95 -9.96
C PHE A 289 21.76 -0.07 -11.18
N PRO A 290 20.95 -0.11 -12.25
CA PRO A 290 21.22 0.56 -13.52
C PRO A 290 20.72 2.01 -13.56
N TRP A 291 21.20 2.85 -12.64
CA TRP A 291 20.76 4.24 -12.51
C TRP A 291 21.05 5.12 -13.74
N ASN A 292 22.00 4.73 -14.59
CA ASN A 292 22.27 5.43 -15.84
C ASN A 292 21.11 5.38 -16.83
N ALA A 293 20.12 4.50 -16.62
CA ALA A 293 18.91 4.45 -17.44
C ALA A 293 17.99 5.66 -17.29
N TYR A 294 18.23 6.52 -16.28
CA TYR A 294 17.33 7.62 -15.91
C TYR A 294 18.05 8.97 -15.96
N GLU A 295 17.28 10.05 -16.15
CA GLU A 295 17.81 11.41 -16.09
C GLU A 295 18.08 11.81 -14.64
N GLN A 296 19.16 12.58 -14.42
CA GLN A 296 19.59 13.00 -13.09
C GLN A 296 19.59 14.53 -12.94
N ASP A 297 19.42 15.02 -11.71
CA ASP A 297 19.33 16.44 -11.39
C ASP A 297 20.64 17.22 -11.62
N GLY A 298 21.78 16.55 -11.56
CA GLY A 298 23.13 17.11 -11.67
C GLY A 298 23.72 17.63 -10.37
N ASP A 299 22.95 17.65 -9.28
CA ASP A 299 23.37 18.08 -7.95
C ASP A 299 23.86 16.89 -7.11
N HIS A 300 23.21 15.74 -7.29
CA HIS A 300 23.59 14.47 -6.70
C HIS A 300 24.43 13.62 -7.67
N CYS A 301 25.09 12.60 -7.11
CA CYS A 301 25.82 11.57 -7.83
C CYS A 301 25.15 10.22 -7.62
N LEU A 302 24.61 9.63 -8.69
CA LEU A 302 23.98 8.31 -8.66
C LEU A 302 24.51 7.46 -9.83
N PRO A 303 25.69 6.82 -9.66
CA PRO A 303 26.29 6.01 -10.72
C PRO A 303 25.57 4.69 -10.91
N ASP A 304 25.77 4.01 -12.04
CA ASP A 304 25.46 2.57 -12.08
C ASP A 304 26.26 1.84 -10.99
N VAL A 305 25.62 0.98 -10.22
CA VAL A 305 26.28 0.22 -9.14
C VAL A 305 26.19 -1.27 -9.44
N ASP A 306 27.33 -1.93 -9.60
CA ASP A 306 27.45 -3.38 -9.77
C ASP A 306 28.28 -3.96 -8.63
N VAL A 307 27.62 -4.66 -7.70
CA VAL A 307 28.23 -5.28 -6.53
C VAL A 307 28.37 -6.78 -6.78
N ARG A 308 29.60 -7.28 -6.63
CA ARG A 308 29.91 -8.72 -6.61
C ARG A 308 30.08 -9.16 -5.17
N LEU A 309 29.41 -10.25 -4.83
CA LEU A 309 29.38 -10.79 -3.47
C LEU A 309 29.75 -12.26 -3.47
N ARG A 310 30.28 -12.72 -2.34
CA ARG A 310 30.60 -14.12 -2.11
C ARG A 310 30.05 -14.59 -0.77
N LEU A 311 29.42 -15.76 -0.77
CA LEU A 311 29.10 -16.47 0.46
C LEU A 311 30.37 -17.18 0.97
N ALA A 312 30.86 -16.76 2.13
CA ALA A 312 32.00 -17.35 2.81
C ALA A 312 31.68 -17.49 4.30
N GLU A 313 31.93 -18.68 4.87
CA GLU A 313 31.71 -18.96 6.30
C GLU A 313 30.30 -18.57 6.80
N GLY A 314 29.28 -18.81 5.97
CA GLY A 314 27.89 -18.49 6.30
C GLY A 314 27.53 -16.99 6.26
N ARG A 315 28.43 -16.13 5.77
CA ARG A 315 28.23 -14.68 5.61
C ARG A 315 28.36 -14.27 4.15
N LEU A 316 27.48 -13.38 3.71
CA LEU A 316 27.60 -12.75 2.39
C LEU A 316 28.57 -11.58 2.51
N LEU A 317 29.64 -11.57 1.72
CA LEU A 317 30.67 -10.55 1.76
C LEU A 317 30.82 -9.88 0.39
N PRO A 318 30.84 -8.54 0.31
CA PRO A 318 31.18 -7.84 -0.92
C PRO A 318 32.65 -8.08 -1.30
N THR A 319 32.92 -8.46 -2.54
CA THR A 319 34.28 -8.74 -3.05
C THR A 319 34.75 -7.70 -4.06
N ARG A 320 33.82 -7.07 -4.78
CA ARG A 320 34.11 -6.03 -5.77
C ARG A 320 32.89 -5.12 -5.95
N ILE A 321 33.12 -3.81 -6.02
CA ILE A 321 32.10 -2.81 -6.36
C ILE A 321 32.57 -2.06 -7.59
N ILE A 322 31.76 -2.05 -8.64
CA ILE A 322 32.03 -1.33 -9.87
C ILE A 322 31.01 -0.20 -10.00
N LEU A 323 31.52 1.02 -10.15
CA LEU A 323 30.72 2.24 -10.30
C LEU A 323 30.84 2.76 -11.72
N GLY A 324 29.71 2.90 -12.43
CA GLY A 324 29.61 3.58 -13.71
C GLY A 324 29.32 5.06 -13.50
N MET A 325 30.37 5.86 -13.35
CA MET A 325 30.27 7.28 -13.00
C MET A 325 30.00 8.14 -14.24
N ARG A 326 29.00 9.02 -14.18
CA ARG A 326 28.89 10.15 -15.12
C ARG A 326 29.90 11.23 -14.75
N GLU A 327 30.27 12.05 -15.73
CA GLU A 327 30.99 13.29 -15.44
C GLU A 327 30.08 14.26 -14.65
N PRO A 328 30.64 15.06 -13.72
CA PRO A 328 29.86 16.03 -12.95
C PRO A 328 29.03 16.96 -13.85
N GLY A 329 27.77 17.19 -13.49
CA GLY A 329 26.83 18.02 -14.25
C GLY A 329 26.21 17.37 -15.50
N VAL A 330 26.58 16.13 -15.86
CA VAL A 330 25.94 15.39 -16.95
C VAL A 330 24.63 14.75 -16.48
N LYS A 331 23.52 15.24 -17.03
CA LYS A 331 22.15 14.92 -16.56
C LYS A 331 21.46 13.82 -17.36
N GLN A 332 21.77 13.68 -18.64
CA GLN A 332 20.96 12.91 -19.58
C GLN A 332 20.99 11.40 -19.30
N ALA A 333 19.85 10.73 -19.45
CA ALA A 333 19.75 9.28 -19.41
C ALA A 333 20.64 8.64 -20.50
N GLY A 334 21.31 7.54 -20.17
CA GLY A 334 22.19 6.80 -21.08
C GLY A 334 23.49 7.51 -21.44
N ALA A 335 23.87 8.57 -20.73
CA ALA A 335 25.13 9.27 -20.94
C ALA A 335 26.34 8.32 -20.80
N PRO A 336 27.48 8.62 -21.47
CA PRO A 336 28.72 7.87 -21.26
C PRO A 336 29.13 7.83 -19.80
N VAL A 337 29.62 6.67 -19.34
CA VAL A 337 30.08 6.46 -17.97
C VAL A 337 31.53 5.99 -17.93
N THR A 338 32.29 6.50 -16.97
CA THR A 338 33.62 6.02 -16.61
C THR A 338 33.49 4.94 -15.55
N ARG A 339 33.92 3.71 -15.85
CA ARG A 339 33.87 2.60 -14.89
C ARG A 339 35.05 2.64 -13.93
N ARG A 340 34.78 2.58 -12.63
CA ARG A 340 35.77 2.47 -11.56
C ARG A 340 35.50 1.22 -10.74
N SER A 341 36.52 0.43 -10.43
CA SER A 341 36.39 -0.82 -9.68
C SER A 341 37.11 -0.69 -8.35
N TYR A 342 36.47 -1.15 -7.30
CA TYR A 342 36.97 -1.13 -5.92
C TYR A 342 36.86 -2.53 -5.31
N THR A 343 37.81 -2.87 -4.45
CA THR A 343 37.96 -4.12 -3.72
C THR A 343 38.27 -3.81 -2.25
N PRO A 344 38.13 -4.78 -1.34
CA PRO A 344 38.49 -4.58 0.08
C PRO A 344 39.92 -4.08 0.33
N ALA A 345 40.84 -4.23 -0.64
CA ALA A 345 42.21 -3.74 -0.53
C ALA A 345 42.36 -2.22 -0.75
N ASP A 346 41.32 -1.54 -1.24
CA ASP A 346 41.37 -0.12 -1.64
C ASP A 346 41.13 0.87 -0.47
N GLY A 347 41.11 0.38 0.78
CA GLY A 347 41.08 1.21 1.99
C GLY A 347 39.92 2.22 2.01
N PRO A 348 40.17 3.54 2.17
CA PRO A 348 39.10 4.55 2.17
C PRO A 348 38.24 4.55 0.89
N GLY A 349 38.82 4.20 -0.27
CA GLY A 349 38.08 4.10 -1.52
C GLY A 349 37.05 2.97 -1.50
N TRP A 350 37.35 1.88 -0.81
CA TRP A 350 36.41 0.78 -0.57
C TRP A 350 35.23 1.21 0.31
N GLU A 351 35.50 1.93 1.40
CA GLU A 351 34.45 2.44 2.29
C GLU A 351 33.51 3.42 1.58
N ALA A 352 34.06 4.34 0.77
CA ALA A 352 33.27 5.25 -0.04
C ALA A 352 32.42 4.50 -1.09
N ALA A 353 32.98 3.49 -1.75
CA ALA A 353 32.25 2.66 -2.70
C ALA A 353 31.12 1.86 -2.04
N LYS A 354 31.35 1.30 -0.84
CA LYS A 354 30.29 0.64 -0.04
C LYS A 354 29.19 1.62 0.36
N ARG A 355 29.53 2.85 0.77
CA ARG A 355 28.54 3.88 1.08
C ARG A 355 27.68 4.22 -0.14
N MET A 356 28.29 4.44 -1.31
CA MET A 356 27.57 4.67 -2.56
C MET A 356 26.63 3.49 -2.91
N ALA A 357 27.10 2.25 -2.73
CA ALA A 357 26.29 1.06 -2.95
C ALA A 357 25.12 0.95 -1.95
N ARG A 358 25.32 1.30 -0.66
CA ARG A 358 24.25 1.36 0.34
C ARG A 358 23.20 2.42 0.01
N VAL A 359 23.62 3.62 -0.39
CA VAL A 359 22.71 4.71 -0.79
C VAL A 359 21.88 4.28 -2.01
N SER A 360 22.52 3.63 -2.99
CA SER A 360 21.81 3.05 -4.13
C SER A 360 20.82 1.96 -3.70
N ALA A 361 21.20 1.06 -2.79
CA ALA A 361 20.29 0.04 -2.26
C ALA A 361 19.12 0.67 -1.48
N THR A 362 19.37 1.77 -0.77
CA THR A 362 18.33 2.51 -0.02
C THR A 362 17.32 3.10 -0.99
N LEU A 363 17.77 3.82 -2.03
CA LEU A 363 16.89 4.37 -3.06
C LEU A 363 16.11 3.28 -3.81
N GLU A 364 16.76 2.18 -4.18
CA GLU A 364 16.09 1.04 -4.82
C GLU A 364 15.06 0.40 -3.90
N THR A 365 15.32 0.35 -2.60
CA THR A 365 14.39 -0.22 -1.63
C THR A 365 13.16 0.67 -1.50
N GLU A 366 13.34 1.98 -1.35
CA GLU A 366 12.21 2.90 -1.25
C GLU A 366 11.35 2.90 -2.50
N LEU A 367 11.94 2.95 -3.70
CA LEU A 367 11.18 2.95 -4.95
C LEU A 367 10.64 1.56 -5.32
N GLY A 368 11.45 0.52 -5.18
CA GLY A 368 11.16 -0.84 -5.63
C GLY A 368 10.47 -1.67 -4.56
N ASN A 369 11.19 -2.02 -3.50
CA ASN A 369 10.71 -2.98 -2.50
C ASN A 369 9.58 -2.44 -1.60
N HIS A 370 9.52 -1.12 -1.43
CA HIS A 370 8.58 -0.46 -0.55
C HIS A 370 7.45 0.22 -1.34
N LEU A 371 7.69 1.34 -2.02
CA LEU A 371 6.64 2.05 -2.76
C LEU A 371 6.09 1.24 -3.94
N GLY A 372 6.97 0.68 -4.79
CA GLY A 372 6.56 -0.10 -5.94
C GLY A 372 5.81 -1.37 -5.54
N GLN A 373 6.50 -2.32 -4.89
CA GLN A 373 5.98 -3.65 -4.57
C GLN A 373 4.88 -3.68 -3.51
N CYS A 374 4.87 -2.71 -2.59
CA CYS A 374 3.85 -2.66 -1.54
C CYS A 374 2.80 -1.61 -1.89
N HIS A 375 3.12 -0.33 -1.89
CA HIS A 375 2.12 0.73 -2.02
C HIS A 375 1.36 0.70 -3.36
N PHE A 376 2.03 0.92 -4.49
CA PHE A 376 1.36 1.04 -5.79
C PHE A 376 0.90 -0.31 -6.32
N ASN A 377 1.65 -1.37 -6.03
CA ASN A 377 1.24 -2.72 -6.39
C ASN A 377 -0.01 -3.16 -5.63
N VAL A 378 -0.12 -2.93 -4.32
CA VAL A 378 -1.34 -3.28 -3.56
C VAL A 378 -2.50 -2.35 -3.92
N GLU A 379 -2.25 -1.08 -4.24
CA GLU A 379 -3.28 -0.13 -4.66
C GLU A 379 -4.09 -0.61 -5.87
N GLN A 380 -3.45 -1.16 -6.90
CA GLN A 380 -4.19 -1.66 -8.08
C GLN A 380 -5.15 -2.80 -7.72
N TYR A 381 -4.76 -3.66 -6.76
CA TYR A 381 -5.63 -4.73 -6.25
C TYR A 381 -6.73 -4.17 -5.36
N ALA A 382 -6.46 -3.14 -4.56
CA ALA A 382 -7.46 -2.47 -3.75
C ALA A 382 -8.57 -1.88 -4.63
N ILE A 383 -8.21 -1.12 -5.67
CA ILE A 383 -9.17 -0.50 -6.57
C ILE A 383 -10.01 -1.57 -7.27
N ALA A 384 -9.37 -2.54 -7.91
CA ALA A 384 -10.10 -3.60 -8.62
C ALA A 384 -10.99 -4.43 -7.67
N ALA A 385 -10.53 -4.73 -6.46
CA ALA A 385 -11.32 -5.46 -5.48
C ALA A 385 -12.56 -4.65 -5.07
N HIS A 386 -12.40 -3.39 -4.68
CA HIS A 386 -13.53 -2.55 -4.26
C HIS A 386 -14.53 -2.28 -5.38
N ARG A 387 -14.06 -2.20 -6.63
CA ARG A 387 -14.91 -2.06 -7.83
C ARG A 387 -15.73 -3.30 -8.14
N ASN A 388 -15.27 -4.51 -7.78
CA ASN A 388 -15.82 -5.74 -8.34
C ASN A 388 -16.26 -6.81 -7.33
N LEU A 389 -15.76 -6.82 -6.09
CA LEU A 389 -16.05 -7.84 -5.08
C LEU A 389 -17.04 -7.33 -4.04
N ARG A 390 -18.24 -7.91 -4.00
CA ARG A 390 -19.35 -7.51 -3.11
C ARG A 390 -19.97 -8.74 -2.46
N ARG A 391 -20.54 -9.62 -3.29
CA ARG A 391 -21.20 -10.87 -2.86
C ARG A 391 -20.20 -12.00 -2.68
N SER A 392 -19.12 -12.00 -3.44
CA SER A 392 -18.09 -13.03 -3.36
C SER A 392 -17.44 -13.03 -1.96
N PRO A 393 -17.33 -14.22 -1.31
CA PRO A 393 -16.60 -14.36 -0.04
C PRO A 393 -15.15 -13.87 -0.11
N LEU A 394 -14.57 -13.80 -1.31
CA LEU A 394 -13.25 -13.24 -1.56
C LEU A 394 -13.07 -11.85 -0.93
N ARG A 395 -14.15 -11.08 -0.82
CA ARG A 395 -14.21 -9.80 -0.10
C ARG A 395 -13.74 -9.93 1.35
N TRP A 396 -14.18 -10.96 2.06
CA TRP A 396 -13.83 -11.19 3.46
C TRP A 396 -12.37 -11.55 3.65
N LEU A 397 -11.76 -12.17 2.64
CA LEU A 397 -10.34 -12.52 2.65
C LEU A 397 -9.45 -11.33 2.30
N LEU A 398 -9.82 -10.50 1.32
CA LEU A 398 -8.92 -9.47 0.78
C LEU A 398 -9.10 -8.07 1.37
N MET A 399 -10.35 -7.61 1.56
CA MET A 399 -10.61 -6.22 1.95
C MET A 399 -9.92 -5.75 3.24
N PRO A 400 -9.76 -6.57 4.30
CA PRO A 400 -9.06 -6.15 5.51
C PRO A 400 -7.64 -5.68 5.24
N HIS A 401 -7.02 -6.24 4.19
CA HIS A 401 -5.64 -5.99 3.77
C HIS A 401 -5.51 -4.90 2.69
N LEU A 402 -6.61 -4.56 2.02
CA LEU A 402 -6.65 -3.60 0.91
C LEU A 402 -7.17 -2.22 1.30
N ARG A 403 -7.83 -2.09 2.46
CA ARG A 403 -8.32 -0.79 2.93
C ARG A 403 -7.17 0.17 3.27
N GLU A 404 -7.45 1.46 3.14
CA GLU A 404 -6.58 2.59 3.53
C GLU A 404 -5.28 2.78 2.71
N VAL A 405 -4.84 1.81 1.90
CA VAL A 405 -3.65 1.96 1.03
C VAL A 405 -3.76 3.14 0.06
N VAL A 406 -4.95 3.35 -0.52
CA VAL A 406 -5.22 4.50 -1.41
C VAL A 406 -5.04 5.83 -0.70
N LEU A 407 -5.38 5.90 0.60
CA LEU A 407 -5.30 7.13 1.39
C LEU A 407 -3.84 7.49 1.66
N ILE A 408 -3.02 6.50 2.04
CA ILE A 408 -1.61 6.74 2.32
C ILE A 408 -0.83 7.02 1.03
N ASN A 409 -1.18 6.37 -0.08
CA ASN A 409 -0.56 6.65 -1.38
C ASN A 409 -0.92 8.04 -1.90
N HIS A 410 -2.18 8.46 -1.73
CA HIS A 410 -2.58 9.83 -2.05
C HIS A 410 -1.82 10.84 -1.19
N SER A 411 -1.75 10.61 0.12
CA SER A 411 -0.97 11.47 1.05
C SER A 411 0.50 11.54 0.65
N ALA A 412 1.12 10.40 0.34
CA ALA A 412 2.51 10.29 -0.11
C ALA A 412 2.78 11.07 -1.41
N SER A 413 1.78 11.26 -2.27
CA SER A 413 1.93 12.07 -3.49
C SER A 413 2.14 13.55 -3.20
N GLY A 414 1.73 14.03 -2.02
CA GLY A 414 1.93 15.42 -1.60
C GLY A 414 3.29 15.69 -0.93
N PHE A 415 3.99 14.66 -0.42
CA PHE A 415 5.23 14.88 0.36
C PHE A 415 6.38 13.90 0.11
N LEU A 416 6.16 12.69 -0.42
CA LEU A 416 7.23 11.73 -0.73
C LEU A 416 7.62 11.76 -2.21
N VAL A 417 6.63 11.74 -3.11
CA VAL A 417 6.84 11.75 -4.57
C VAL A 417 6.25 13.03 -5.19
N GLY A 418 6.38 13.20 -6.50
CA GLY A 418 5.97 14.42 -7.20
C GLY A 418 7.01 15.55 -7.11
N PRO A 419 6.68 16.77 -7.55
CA PRO A 419 7.66 17.83 -7.82
C PRO A 419 8.30 18.40 -6.56
N LYS A 420 7.63 18.26 -5.41
CA LYS A 420 8.13 18.70 -4.09
C LYS A 420 8.39 17.53 -3.14
N GLY A 421 8.18 16.31 -3.61
CA GLY A 421 8.34 15.09 -2.81
C GLY A 421 9.77 14.92 -2.30
N TYR A 422 9.92 14.42 -1.08
CA TYR A 422 11.22 14.19 -0.47
C TYR A 422 12.11 13.26 -1.31
N ILE A 423 11.58 12.16 -1.88
CA ILE A 423 12.37 11.24 -2.70
C ILE A 423 12.89 11.94 -3.96
N THR A 424 12.06 12.77 -4.58
CA THR A 424 12.46 13.56 -5.77
C THR A 424 13.55 14.58 -5.44
N ARG A 425 13.49 15.20 -4.26
CA ARG A 425 14.47 16.23 -3.86
C ARG A 425 15.76 15.66 -3.27
N ALA A 426 15.67 14.56 -2.54
CA ALA A 426 16.79 13.97 -1.80
C ALA A 426 17.52 12.85 -2.55
N SER A 427 17.03 12.46 -3.73
CA SER A 427 17.72 11.53 -4.64
C SER A 427 18.21 12.28 -5.88
N ALA A 428 19.06 11.62 -6.68
CA ALA A 428 19.55 12.20 -7.92
C ALA A 428 18.53 12.17 -9.07
N LEU A 429 17.37 11.53 -8.90
CA LEU A 429 16.42 11.33 -10.00
C LEU A 429 15.54 12.56 -10.17
N THR A 430 15.33 12.98 -11.42
CA THR A 430 14.28 13.96 -11.73
C THR A 430 12.89 13.39 -11.43
N GLU A 431 11.88 14.24 -11.23
CA GLU A 431 10.48 13.80 -11.04
C GLU A 431 10.04 12.81 -12.13
N ARG A 432 10.25 13.18 -13.39
CA ARG A 432 9.97 12.32 -14.55
C ARG A 432 10.68 10.97 -14.46
N SER A 433 11.91 10.95 -13.94
CA SER A 433 12.71 9.74 -13.79
C SER A 433 12.22 8.86 -12.63
N VAL A 434 11.75 9.45 -11.54
CA VAL A 434 11.04 8.73 -10.47
C VAL A 434 9.78 8.07 -11.03
N ASP A 435 8.95 8.81 -11.75
CA ASP A 435 7.72 8.26 -12.37
C ASP A 435 8.02 7.15 -13.38
N THR A 436 9.04 7.35 -14.22
CA THR A 436 9.48 6.35 -15.19
C THR A 436 10.01 5.10 -14.49
N ARG A 437 10.76 5.25 -13.39
CA ARG A 437 11.26 4.14 -12.58
C ARG A 437 10.11 3.35 -11.96
N LEU A 438 9.12 4.03 -11.38
CA LEU A 438 7.94 3.40 -10.81
C LEU A 438 7.11 2.68 -11.88
N LEU A 439 6.94 3.26 -13.07
CA LEU A 439 6.27 2.58 -14.19
C LEU A 439 7.02 1.31 -14.62
N HIS A 440 8.34 1.36 -14.73
CA HIS A 440 9.15 0.18 -15.04
C HIS A 440 9.05 -0.91 -13.96
N LEU A 441 9.03 -0.51 -12.68
CA LEU A 441 8.88 -1.43 -11.55
C LEU A 441 7.50 -2.09 -11.56
N MET A 442 6.43 -1.29 -11.67
CA MET A 442 5.05 -1.78 -11.80
C MET A 442 4.87 -2.69 -13.03
N GLY A 443 5.55 -2.38 -14.14
CA GLY A 443 5.61 -3.21 -15.33
C GLY A 443 6.29 -4.58 -15.11
N SER A 444 6.99 -4.79 -14.00
CA SER A 444 7.74 -6.01 -13.71
C SER A 444 7.09 -6.92 -12.66
N TYR A 445 5.95 -6.50 -12.08
CA TYR A 445 5.27 -7.23 -11.01
C TYR A 445 4.08 -8.03 -11.54
N ASP A 446 4.05 -9.31 -11.18
CA ASP A 446 2.97 -10.23 -11.47
C ASP A 446 2.83 -11.21 -10.29
N TRP A 447 1.60 -11.63 -9.99
CA TRP A 447 1.31 -12.59 -8.93
C TRP A 447 1.59 -14.03 -9.37
N LYS A 448 1.51 -14.28 -10.68
CA LYS A 448 1.59 -15.63 -11.25
C LYS A 448 3.01 -16.19 -11.12
N GLY A 449 3.13 -17.32 -10.44
CA GLY A 449 4.41 -17.98 -10.19
C GLY A 449 5.24 -17.34 -9.07
N PHE A 450 4.73 -16.31 -8.40
CA PHE A 450 5.43 -15.70 -7.26
C PHE A 450 5.59 -16.69 -6.10
N ALA A 451 6.79 -16.72 -5.54
CA ALA A 451 7.07 -17.29 -4.24
C ALA A 451 8.28 -16.54 -3.64
N PRO A 452 8.35 -16.35 -2.31
CA PRO A 452 9.54 -15.78 -1.68
C PRO A 452 10.78 -16.60 -2.03
N ALA A 453 11.90 -15.92 -2.25
CA ALA A 453 13.16 -16.58 -2.55
C ALA A 453 13.60 -17.47 -1.38
N PRO A 454 14.21 -18.64 -1.65
CA PRO A 454 14.76 -19.47 -0.59
C PRO A 454 15.96 -18.77 0.08
N PRO A 455 16.25 -19.09 1.35
CA PRO A 455 17.41 -18.52 2.03
C PRO A 455 18.72 -18.98 1.38
N ILE A 456 19.63 -18.03 1.15
CA ILE A 456 20.96 -18.32 0.58
C ILE A 456 21.94 -18.89 1.62
N CYS A 457 21.69 -18.64 2.91
CA CYS A 457 22.48 -19.12 4.04
C CYS A 457 21.61 -19.14 5.31
N GLU A 458 22.11 -19.77 6.38
CA GLU A 458 21.37 -19.91 7.65
C GLU A 458 21.02 -18.56 8.31
N SER A 459 21.91 -17.58 8.15
CA SER A 459 21.76 -16.22 8.68
C SER A 459 20.86 -15.31 7.82
N HIS A 460 20.34 -15.79 6.68
CA HIS A 460 19.38 -15.06 5.86
C HIS A 460 17.97 -15.13 6.49
N ARG A 461 17.81 -14.40 7.59
CA ARG A 461 16.60 -14.35 8.42
C ARG A 461 15.38 -13.86 7.66
N TYR A 462 15.52 -12.85 6.80
CA TYR A 462 14.41 -12.34 5.99
C TYR A 462 13.77 -13.46 5.15
N ALA A 463 14.54 -14.13 4.29
CA ALA A 463 14.03 -15.19 3.43
C ALA A 463 13.39 -16.33 4.24
N ARG A 464 13.97 -16.69 5.40
CA ARG A 464 13.37 -17.69 6.30
C ARG A 464 12.02 -17.24 6.86
N ALA A 465 11.93 -15.99 7.32
CA ALA A 465 10.70 -15.42 7.86
C ALA A 465 9.63 -15.26 6.77
N ALA A 466 10.03 -14.83 5.57
CA ALA A 466 9.17 -14.70 4.40
C ALA A 466 8.59 -16.05 3.99
N ASN A 467 9.41 -17.10 3.94
CA ASN A 467 8.95 -18.46 3.62
C ASN A 467 8.03 -19.04 4.71
N LEU A 468 8.34 -18.78 5.99
CA LEU A 468 7.47 -19.17 7.10
C LEU A 468 6.11 -18.48 7.00
N PHE A 469 6.09 -17.15 6.85
CA PHE A 469 4.85 -16.38 6.70
C PHE A 469 4.07 -16.82 5.46
N TRP A 470 4.75 -16.95 4.33
CA TRP A 470 4.14 -17.42 3.09
C TRP A 470 3.47 -18.77 3.28
N ARG A 471 4.14 -19.75 3.89
CA ARG A 471 3.56 -21.07 4.20
C ARG A 471 2.28 -20.95 5.03
N LEU A 472 2.32 -20.25 6.16
CA LEU A 472 1.16 -20.07 7.05
C LEU A 472 0.00 -19.34 6.35
N LEU A 473 0.31 -18.32 5.56
CA LEU A 473 -0.69 -17.64 4.75
C LEU A 473 -1.32 -18.59 3.72
N GLY A 474 -0.52 -19.48 3.11
CA GLY A 474 -1.03 -20.53 2.22
C GLY A 474 -1.99 -21.47 2.93
N GLU A 475 -1.65 -21.92 4.14
CA GLU A 475 -2.54 -22.75 4.97
C GLU A 475 -3.87 -22.02 5.27
N HIS A 476 -3.81 -20.73 5.63
CA HIS A 476 -5.01 -19.93 5.89
C HIS A 476 -5.89 -19.76 4.64
N VAL A 477 -5.28 -19.42 3.50
CA VAL A 477 -5.97 -19.23 2.22
C VAL A 477 -6.58 -20.54 1.73
N SER A 478 -5.85 -21.65 1.76
CA SER A 478 -6.41 -22.94 1.33
C SER A 478 -7.57 -23.40 2.22
N ALA A 479 -7.50 -23.16 3.54
CA ALA A 479 -8.62 -23.44 4.43
C ALA A 479 -9.85 -22.55 4.10
N PHE A 480 -9.64 -21.28 3.77
CA PHE A 480 -10.71 -20.36 3.36
C PHE A 480 -11.40 -20.84 2.08
N PHE A 481 -10.62 -21.25 1.09
CA PHE A 481 -11.16 -21.75 -0.18
C PHE A 481 -11.90 -23.08 -0.01
N ALA A 482 -11.42 -23.97 0.84
CA ALA A 482 -12.12 -25.21 1.15
C ALA A 482 -13.49 -24.94 1.81
N GLU A 483 -13.56 -23.95 2.69
CA GLU A 483 -14.79 -23.54 3.39
C GLU A 483 -15.81 -22.85 2.47
N HIS A 484 -15.33 -22.00 1.55
CA HIS A 484 -16.20 -21.14 0.74
C HIS A 484 -16.28 -21.53 -0.75
N ALA A 485 -15.79 -22.72 -1.14
CA ALA A 485 -15.69 -23.14 -2.54
C ALA A 485 -16.99 -22.95 -3.34
N GLN A 486 -18.13 -23.38 -2.79
CA GLN A 486 -19.42 -23.28 -3.46
C GLN A 486 -19.87 -21.83 -3.66
N ALA A 487 -19.70 -20.98 -2.64
CA ALA A 487 -20.09 -19.57 -2.69
C ALA A 487 -19.17 -18.78 -3.64
N LEU A 488 -17.87 -19.08 -3.66
CA LEU A 488 -16.92 -18.51 -4.62
C LEU A 488 -17.29 -18.88 -6.07
N ALA A 489 -17.65 -20.14 -6.32
CA ALA A 489 -18.07 -20.58 -7.66
C ALA A 489 -19.41 -19.94 -8.08
N ALA A 490 -20.34 -19.74 -7.14
CA ALA A 490 -21.62 -19.09 -7.42
C ALA A 490 -21.47 -17.62 -7.80
N GLU A 491 -20.46 -16.92 -7.25
CA GLU A 491 -20.19 -15.51 -7.48
C GLU A 491 -18.96 -15.30 -8.40
N TRP A 492 -18.66 -16.27 -9.27
CA TRP A 492 -17.45 -16.24 -10.11
C TRP A 492 -17.41 -15.09 -11.12
N LEU A 493 -18.58 -14.56 -11.50
CA LEU A 493 -18.65 -13.34 -12.31
C LEU A 493 -17.88 -12.18 -11.65
N GLU A 494 -17.97 -12.00 -10.32
CA GLU A 494 -17.22 -10.96 -9.63
C GLU A 494 -15.71 -11.19 -9.73
N VAL A 495 -15.27 -12.46 -9.68
CA VAL A 495 -13.86 -12.85 -9.86
C VAL A 495 -13.39 -12.52 -11.28
N ARG A 496 -14.20 -12.82 -12.30
CA ARG A 496 -13.91 -12.43 -13.69
C ARG A 496 -13.79 -10.91 -13.82
N ARG A 497 -14.77 -10.15 -13.31
CA ARG A 497 -14.74 -8.67 -13.41
C ARG A 497 -13.54 -8.08 -12.68
N PHE A 498 -13.18 -8.62 -11.52
CA PHE A 498 -11.96 -8.28 -10.79
C PHE A 498 -10.70 -8.56 -11.65
N SER A 499 -10.60 -9.74 -12.24
CA SER A 499 -9.49 -10.13 -13.13
C SER A 499 -9.37 -9.22 -14.36
N ASP A 500 -10.49 -8.98 -15.06
CA ASP A 500 -10.54 -8.11 -16.24
C ASP A 500 -10.12 -6.67 -15.89
N ASP A 501 -10.64 -6.14 -14.78
CA ASP A 501 -10.34 -4.77 -14.33
C ASP A 501 -8.85 -4.62 -13.95
N LEU A 502 -8.29 -5.58 -13.23
CA LEU A 502 -6.85 -5.62 -12.90
C LEU A 502 -5.98 -5.59 -14.16
N VAL A 503 -6.22 -6.49 -15.11
CA VAL A 503 -5.39 -6.63 -16.30
C VAL A 503 -5.50 -5.38 -17.17
N ALA A 504 -6.71 -4.86 -17.35
CA ALA A 504 -6.95 -3.67 -18.18
C ALA A 504 -6.17 -2.43 -17.70
N HIS A 505 -6.12 -2.21 -16.39
CA HIS A 505 -5.50 -1.01 -15.79
C HIS A 505 -4.04 -1.20 -15.39
N SER A 506 -3.54 -2.44 -15.30
CA SER A 506 -2.14 -2.68 -14.96
C SER A 506 -1.17 -2.06 -15.99
N ALA A 507 0.04 -1.75 -15.52
CA ALA A 507 1.11 -1.21 -16.37
C ALA A 507 1.45 -2.17 -17.53
N PRO A 508 1.95 -1.67 -18.67
CA PRO A 508 2.56 -2.51 -19.68
C PRO A 508 3.73 -3.31 -19.08
N ALA A 509 3.88 -4.57 -19.47
CA ALA A 509 4.97 -5.40 -19.02
C ALA A 509 6.31 -4.78 -19.42
N PHE A 510 7.21 -4.65 -18.46
CA PHE A 510 8.52 -4.06 -18.64
C PHE A 510 9.62 -5.07 -18.36
N VAL A 511 10.42 -5.35 -19.39
CA VAL A 511 11.65 -6.14 -19.29
C VAL A 511 12.78 -5.29 -19.83
N CYS A 512 13.75 -4.97 -18.96
CA CYS A 512 14.87 -4.13 -19.33
C CYS A 512 15.72 -4.78 -20.44
N ARG A 513 16.47 -3.97 -21.19
CA ARG A 513 17.25 -4.41 -22.35
C ARG A 513 18.20 -5.57 -22.02
N TYR A 514 18.86 -5.52 -20.87
CA TYR A 514 19.80 -6.55 -20.45
C TYR A 514 19.10 -7.90 -20.23
N LEU A 515 18.01 -7.92 -19.45
CA LEU A 515 17.27 -9.16 -19.20
C LEU A 515 16.65 -9.71 -20.47
N ARG A 516 16.04 -8.85 -21.30
CA ARG A 516 15.48 -9.25 -22.61
C ARG A 516 16.52 -9.93 -23.50
N ALA A 517 17.77 -9.47 -23.44
CA ALA A 517 18.85 -10.04 -24.23
C ALA A 517 19.44 -11.33 -23.65
N THR A 518 19.24 -11.63 -22.36
CA THR A 518 20.02 -12.67 -21.65
C THR A 518 19.19 -13.77 -21.02
N VAL A 519 17.91 -13.55 -20.73
CA VAL A 519 17.08 -14.50 -19.96
C VAL A 519 15.99 -15.18 -20.81
N PRO A 520 15.08 -14.46 -21.50
CA PRO A 520 14.00 -15.11 -22.24
C PRO A 520 14.52 -16.07 -23.31
N GLY A 521 13.97 -17.28 -23.35
CA GLY A 521 14.34 -18.36 -24.27
C GLY A 521 15.77 -18.87 -24.10
N LYS A 522 16.49 -18.50 -23.02
CA LYS A 522 17.91 -18.79 -22.83
C LYS A 522 18.20 -19.46 -21.49
N PRO A 523 19.21 -20.35 -21.42
CA PRO A 523 19.72 -20.86 -20.16
C PRO A 523 20.36 -19.73 -19.34
N ALA A 524 19.68 -19.30 -18.28
CA ALA A 524 20.16 -18.30 -17.33
C ALA A 524 20.14 -18.87 -15.89
N PRO A 525 21.01 -19.84 -15.56
CA PRO A 525 21.02 -20.51 -14.25
C PRO A 525 21.39 -19.58 -13.08
N TRP A 526 21.99 -18.44 -13.39
CA TRP A 526 22.32 -17.37 -12.44
C TRP A 526 21.09 -16.51 -12.08
N PHE A 527 20.06 -16.47 -12.94
CA PHE A 527 18.91 -15.60 -12.75
C PHE A 527 17.91 -16.24 -11.80
N VAL A 528 17.65 -15.59 -10.68
CA VAL A 528 16.65 -16.03 -9.72
C VAL A 528 15.27 -15.67 -10.26
N ARG A 529 14.44 -16.70 -10.49
CA ARG A 529 13.08 -16.56 -11.02
C ARG A 529 12.02 -16.39 -9.94
N SER A 530 12.31 -16.79 -8.70
CA SER A 530 11.41 -16.51 -7.57
C SER A 530 11.24 -15.01 -7.40
N GLU A 531 10.05 -14.59 -7.01
CA GLU A 531 9.65 -13.17 -6.89
C GLU A 531 9.65 -12.34 -8.18
N ARG A 532 9.86 -12.93 -9.37
CA ARG A 532 9.86 -12.23 -10.66
C ARG A 532 8.75 -12.74 -11.57
N MET A 533 8.20 -11.85 -12.39
CA MET A 533 7.24 -12.25 -13.43
C MET A 533 7.87 -13.23 -14.43
N ASP A 534 7.03 -14.02 -15.10
CA ASP A 534 7.48 -14.90 -16.17
C ASP A 534 7.95 -14.09 -17.39
N LEU A 535 9.26 -13.85 -17.48
CA LEU A 535 9.84 -13.06 -18.56
C LEU A 535 9.58 -13.68 -19.94
N ASP A 536 9.49 -15.00 -20.04
CA ASP A 536 9.25 -15.70 -21.30
C ASP A 536 7.84 -15.39 -21.82
N ALA A 537 6.86 -15.34 -20.93
CA ALA A 537 5.47 -14.97 -21.26
C ALA A 537 5.28 -13.46 -21.53
N LYS A 538 6.17 -12.60 -21.03
CA LYS A 538 5.98 -11.13 -20.98
C LYS A 538 6.77 -10.34 -22.03
N VAL A 539 7.54 -11.00 -22.90
CA VAL A 539 8.32 -10.36 -23.99
C VAL A 539 7.70 -10.50 -25.39
N THR A 540 6.41 -10.81 -25.47
CA THR A 540 5.68 -11.01 -26.74
C THR A 540 5.08 -9.71 -27.30
N GLU A 541 4.73 -9.72 -28.60
CA GLU A 541 3.98 -8.64 -29.26
C GLU A 541 2.51 -9.07 -29.49
N PRO A 542 1.50 -8.20 -29.23
CA PRO A 542 1.61 -6.85 -28.65
C PRO A 542 2.10 -6.89 -27.18
N VAL A 543 2.64 -5.77 -26.70
CA VAL A 543 3.20 -5.69 -25.34
C VAL A 543 2.17 -6.16 -24.31
N ALA A 544 2.49 -7.26 -23.63
CA ALA A 544 1.64 -7.84 -22.61
C ALA A 544 1.42 -6.85 -21.45
N LYS A 545 0.32 -7.02 -20.73
CA LYS A 545 0.10 -6.37 -19.44
C LYS A 545 0.93 -7.06 -18.35
N ALA A 546 1.39 -6.29 -17.36
CA ALA A 546 2.24 -6.80 -16.28
C ALA A 546 1.51 -7.87 -15.48
N VAL A 547 0.28 -7.58 -15.05
CA VAL A 547 -0.55 -8.51 -14.27
C VAL A 547 -1.17 -9.57 -15.18
N SER A 548 -1.05 -10.84 -14.81
CA SER A 548 -1.72 -11.95 -15.49
C SER A 548 -3.21 -12.07 -15.10
N PRO A 549 -4.11 -12.49 -16.00
CA PRO A 549 -5.49 -12.77 -15.65
C PRO A 549 -5.60 -14.00 -14.75
N VAL A 550 -6.50 -13.96 -13.77
CA VAL A 550 -6.90 -15.15 -12.99
C VAL A 550 -7.83 -16.04 -13.80
N THR A 551 -8.82 -15.41 -14.45
CA THR A 551 -9.84 -16.05 -15.27
C THR A 551 -10.29 -15.08 -16.36
N CYS A 552 -10.84 -15.64 -17.44
CA CYS A 552 -11.49 -14.90 -18.52
C CYS A 552 -12.93 -15.40 -18.76
N THR A 553 -13.46 -16.25 -17.87
CA THR A 553 -14.76 -16.93 -18.03
C THR A 553 -15.67 -16.65 -16.83
N ASP A 554 -16.99 -16.72 -17.04
CA ASP A 554 -17.99 -16.50 -15.98
C ASP A 554 -18.16 -17.72 -15.04
N THR A 555 -17.48 -18.82 -15.34
CA THR A 555 -17.42 -20.01 -14.49
C THR A 555 -15.97 -20.47 -14.31
N PRO A 556 -15.62 -21.03 -13.14
CA PRO A 556 -14.25 -21.44 -12.85
C PRO A 556 -13.82 -22.61 -13.74
N GLN A 557 -12.67 -22.48 -14.38
CA GLN A 557 -12.01 -23.54 -15.15
C GLN A 557 -10.96 -24.29 -14.31
N PRO A 558 -10.53 -25.50 -14.72
CA PRO A 558 -9.49 -26.23 -14.01
C PRO A 558 -8.21 -25.40 -13.81
N GLY A 559 -7.73 -25.30 -12.57
CA GLY A 559 -6.54 -24.50 -12.22
C GLY A 559 -6.82 -23.04 -11.84
N GLU A 560 -8.00 -22.49 -12.13
CA GLU A 560 -8.30 -21.08 -11.85
C GLU A 560 -8.57 -20.81 -10.37
N LEU A 561 -9.07 -21.80 -9.62
CA LEU A 561 -9.20 -21.69 -8.17
C LEU A 561 -7.83 -21.66 -7.48
N GLU A 562 -6.88 -22.48 -7.93
CA GLU A 562 -5.49 -22.47 -7.46
C GLU A 562 -4.78 -21.16 -7.84
N ALA A 563 -5.04 -20.66 -9.05
CA ALA A 563 -4.56 -19.35 -9.49
C ALA A 563 -5.11 -18.22 -8.61
N LEU A 564 -6.40 -18.25 -8.27
CA LEU A 564 -7.02 -17.26 -7.39
C LEU A 564 -6.45 -17.35 -5.97
N GLN A 565 -6.24 -18.56 -5.42
CA GLN A 565 -5.55 -18.74 -4.13
C GLN A 565 -4.15 -18.12 -4.15
N GLN A 566 -3.39 -18.35 -5.22
CA GLN A 566 -2.05 -17.79 -5.40
C GLN A 566 -2.08 -16.26 -5.45
N LEU A 567 -3.04 -15.66 -6.18
CA LEU A 567 -3.24 -14.21 -6.19
C LEU A 567 -3.55 -13.69 -4.78
N CYS A 568 -4.47 -14.33 -4.05
CA CYS A 568 -4.81 -13.90 -2.69
C CYS A 568 -3.59 -13.91 -1.77
N ARG A 569 -2.81 -14.99 -1.83
CA ARG A 569 -1.58 -15.16 -1.06
C ARG A 569 -0.57 -14.05 -1.40
N TYR A 570 -0.41 -13.75 -2.69
CA TYR A 570 0.45 -12.67 -3.18
C TYR A 570 0.03 -11.31 -2.60
N VAL A 571 -1.24 -10.93 -2.79
CA VAL A 571 -1.76 -9.64 -2.34
C VAL A 571 -1.60 -9.46 -0.84
N ILE A 572 -2.01 -10.46 -0.05
CA ILE A 572 -1.92 -10.39 1.42
C ILE A 572 -0.46 -10.34 1.88
N PHE A 573 0.45 -11.09 1.25
CA PHE A 573 1.88 -11.04 1.58
C PHE A 573 2.48 -9.64 1.42
N PHE A 574 2.16 -8.95 0.32
CA PHE A 574 2.66 -7.60 0.06
C PHE A 574 1.97 -6.54 0.92
N ALA A 575 0.68 -6.69 1.20
CA ALA A 575 -0.06 -5.78 2.08
C ALA A 575 0.32 -5.91 3.57
N THR A 576 0.97 -7.00 3.97
CA THR A 576 1.29 -7.31 5.36
C THR A 576 2.79 -7.49 5.59
N PHE A 577 3.31 -8.70 5.45
CA PHE A 577 4.68 -9.08 5.80
C PHE A 577 5.73 -8.25 5.07
N ARG A 578 5.64 -8.14 3.73
CA ARG A 578 6.68 -7.44 2.95
C ARG A 578 6.73 -5.96 3.31
N HIS A 579 5.56 -5.31 3.37
CA HIS A 579 5.46 -3.92 3.77
C HIS A 579 5.98 -3.71 5.18
N ALA A 580 5.54 -4.51 6.16
CA ALA A 580 6.00 -4.39 7.53
C ALA A 580 7.52 -4.57 7.67
N TRP A 581 8.13 -5.50 6.92
CA TRP A 581 9.58 -5.68 6.95
C TRP A 581 10.32 -4.45 6.44
N ALA A 582 9.95 -3.95 5.25
CA ALA A 582 10.60 -2.79 4.65
C ALA A 582 10.35 -1.52 5.47
N ASN A 583 9.10 -1.27 5.86
CA ASN A 583 8.69 -0.04 6.55
C ASN A 583 9.23 0.03 7.99
N ASN A 584 9.08 -1.04 8.79
CA ASN A 584 9.46 -1.00 10.20
C ASN A 584 10.98 -0.87 10.40
N LEU A 585 11.79 -1.35 9.44
CA LEU A 585 13.25 -1.30 9.46
C LEU A 585 13.84 -0.02 8.88
N GLN A 586 13.03 0.90 8.32
CA GLN A 586 13.55 2.19 7.81
C GLN A 586 14.32 2.96 8.88
N TRP A 587 13.86 2.98 10.13
CA TRP A 587 14.61 3.67 11.18
C TRP A 587 15.94 2.99 11.54
N ASP A 588 16.00 1.67 11.37
CA ASP A 588 17.20 0.90 11.71
C ASP A 588 18.30 1.10 10.66
N ASP A 589 17.93 1.27 9.38
CA ASP A 589 18.87 1.40 8.26
C ASP A 589 19.02 2.83 7.70
N ALA A 590 18.00 3.67 7.83
CA ALA A 590 17.95 5.05 7.35
C ALA A 590 17.70 6.07 8.48
N GLY A 591 17.95 5.68 9.74
CA GLY A 591 17.93 6.57 10.91
C GLY A 591 19.26 7.25 11.22
N GLU A 592 20.29 7.05 10.39
CA GLU A 592 21.61 7.69 10.53
C GLU A 592 22.04 8.36 9.21
N VAL A 593 22.14 9.69 9.23
CA VAL A 593 22.38 10.53 8.03
C VAL A 593 23.66 10.16 7.28
N LEU A 594 24.74 9.85 8.00
CA LEU A 594 26.03 9.54 7.38
C LEU A 594 26.11 8.10 6.86
N TYR A 595 25.32 7.18 7.42
CA TYR A 595 25.32 5.77 7.05
C TYR A 595 24.58 5.49 5.73
N ALA A 596 23.36 6.02 5.61
CA ALA A 596 22.47 5.85 4.46
C ALA A 596 21.60 7.10 4.23
N CYS A 597 21.28 7.37 2.97
CA CYS A 597 20.38 8.43 2.52
C CYS A 597 19.85 8.07 1.11
N LEU A 598 19.11 8.96 0.45
CA LEU A 598 18.56 8.71 -0.89
C LEU A 598 19.46 9.19 -2.04
N GLY A 599 20.48 10.00 -1.74
CA GLY A 599 21.41 10.56 -2.70
C GLY A 599 22.62 11.16 -2.02
N LEU A 600 23.80 11.00 -2.63
CA LEU A 600 25.03 11.67 -2.21
C LEU A 600 25.30 12.84 -3.15
N ARG A 601 25.80 13.95 -2.61
CA ARG A 601 26.18 15.15 -3.36
C ARG A 601 27.65 15.12 -3.75
N TRP A 602 28.05 16.04 -4.63
CA TRP A 602 29.45 16.25 -4.98
C TRP A 602 30.17 17.03 -3.87
N GLY A 603 31.06 16.36 -3.13
CA GLY A 603 31.88 16.98 -2.07
C GLY A 603 33.19 17.57 -2.60
N LYS A 604 34.08 17.94 -1.66
CA LYS A 604 35.35 18.64 -1.96
C LYS A 604 36.28 17.80 -2.83
N ASP A 605 36.31 16.50 -2.57
CA ASP A 605 37.13 15.51 -3.29
C ASP A 605 36.30 14.69 -4.29
N GLY A 606 35.11 15.19 -4.67
CA GLY A 606 34.12 14.51 -5.49
C GLY A 606 33.12 13.66 -4.69
N ALA A 607 32.34 12.84 -5.39
CA ALA A 607 31.23 12.08 -4.77
C ALA A 607 31.66 10.84 -3.96
N LEU A 608 32.92 10.41 -4.07
CA LEU A 608 33.47 9.25 -3.36
C LEU A 608 34.37 9.68 -2.19
N SER A 609 33.94 10.70 -1.45
CA SER A 609 34.62 11.17 -0.25
C SER A 609 34.24 10.35 0.99
N THR A 610 34.97 10.58 2.09
CA THR A 610 34.70 9.94 3.38
C THR A 610 33.46 10.52 4.07
N GLU A 611 32.96 9.84 5.10
CA GLU A 611 31.83 10.35 5.92
C GLU A 611 32.17 11.65 6.68
N ALA A 612 33.46 12.02 6.80
CA ALA A 612 33.88 13.30 7.37
C ALA A 612 33.63 14.50 6.44
N ASP A 613 33.39 14.27 5.14
CA ASP A 613 33.01 15.31 4.19
C ASP A 613 31.49 15.50 4.19
N HIS A 614 31.02 16.42 5.04
CA HIS A 614 29.60 16.73 5.16
C HIS A 614 29.01 17.38 3.90
N ASP A 615 29.83 17.85 2.95
CA ASP A 615 29.35 18.38 1.68
C ASP A 615 28.78 17.28 0.78
N VAL A 616 29.17 16.01 1.01
CA VAL A 616 28.63 14.83 0.30
C VAL A 616 27.28 14.37 0.88
N ALA A 617 27.05 14.58 2.18
CA ALA A 617 25.81 14.19 2.85
C ALA A 617 24.64 15.15 2.49
N PRO A 618 23.38 14.78 2.76
CA PRO A 618 22.26 15.71 2.62
C PRO A 618 22.49 17.01 3.41
N PRO A 619 22.08 18.18 2.88
CA PRO A 619 22.16 19.44 3.62
C PRO A 619 21.28 19.39 4.89
N PRO A 620 21.52 20.25 5.89
CA PRO A 620 20.81 20.24 7.17
C PRO A 620 19.28 20.14 7.08
N GLU A 621 18.66 20.85 6.15
CA GLU A 621 17.20 20.84 5.96
C GLU A 621 16.67 19.49 5.48
N GLU A 622 17.38 18.85 4.55
CA GLU A 622 17.03 17.52 4.04
C GLU A 622 17.40 16.41 5.03
N ALA A 623 18.51 16.57 5.77
CA ALA A 623 18.92 15.62 6.81
C ALA A 623 17.89 15.55 7.95
N THR A 624 17.36 16.69 8.41
CA THR A 624 16.31 16.68 9.44
C THR A 624 14.98 16.15 8.89
N GLU A 625 14.67 16.39 7.62
CA GLU A 625 13.47 15.85 6.97
C GLU A 625 13.57 14.32 6.81
N MET A 626 14.72 13.82 6.38
CA MET A 626 15.05 12.39 6.30
C MET A 626 14.76 11.68 7.62
N LEU A 627 15.36 12.13 8.72
CA LEU A 627 15.17 11.50 10.03
C LEU A 627 13.71 11.57 10.49
N TRP A 628 13.03 12.68 10.20
CA TRP A 628 11.62 12.82 10.52
C TRP A 628 10.74 11.85 9.74
N ILE A 629 10.99 11.69 8.43
CA ILE A 629 10.25 10.76 7.56
C ILE A 629 10.51 9.32 8.01
N SER A 630 11.76 8.88 8.12
CA SER A 630 12.12 7.51 8.50
C SER A 630 11.49 7.10 9.83
N TRP A 631 11.42 8.03 10.81
CA TRP A 631 10.75 7.77 12.09
C TRP A 631 9.22 7.72 11.93
N MET A 632 8.62 8.71 11.27
CA MET A 632 7.17 8.80 11.09
C MET A 632 6.61 7.57 10.38
N LEU A 633 7.30 7.13 9.32
CA LEU A 633 6.96 5.94 8.55
C LEU A 633 7.08 4.67 9.38
N SER A 634 8.19 4.45 10.08
CA SER A 634 8.43 3.18 10.78
C SER A 634 7.84 3.06 12.19
N LYS A 635 7.42 4.17 12.82
CA LYS A 635 6.98 4.20 14.24
C LYS A 635 5.52 4.58 14.44
N THR A 636 4.77 4.77 13.37
CA THR A 636 3.32 4.91 13.48
C THR A 636 2.69 3.51 13.52
N SER A 637 1.91 3.22 14.57
CA SER A 637 1.51 1.86 14.93
C SER A 637 -0.01 1.71 15.02
N TYR A 638 -0.67 1.21 13.97
CA TYR A 638 -2.10 0.86 14.02
C TYR A 638 -2.51 -0.15 12.95
N GLY A 639 -3.35 -1.12 13.32
CA GLY A 639 -3.90 -2.10 12.40
C GLY A 639 -2.92 -3.26 12.22
N TYR A 640 -2.58 -3.94 13.32
CA TYR A 640 -1.75 -5.13 13.27
C TYR A 640 -2.57 -6.41 13.12
N LEU A 641 -1.99 -7.41 12.45
CA LEU A 641 -2.62 -8.71 12.27
C LEU A 641 -3.02 -9.34 13.60
N LEU A 642 -2.14 -9.27 14.61
CA LEU A 642 -2.37 -10.00 15.87
C LEU A 642 -3.30 -9.30 16.85
N SER A 643 -3.33 -7.96 16.86
CA SER A 643 -4.28 -7.20 17.67
C SER A 643 -5.65 -7.12 17.03
N ASN A 644 -5.73 -7.19 15.70
CA ASN A 644 -6.98 -7.19 14.94
C ASN A 644 -7.96 -6.11 15.42
N GLU A 645 -7.47 -4.86 15.50
CA GLU A 645 -8.14 -3.75 16.18
C GLU A 645 -9.51 -3.39 15.58
N GLU A 646 -9.76 -3.77 14.33
CA GLU A 646 -11.00 -3.54 13.61
C GLU A 646 -11.90 -4.79 13.58
N ALA A 647 -11.44 -5.90 14.15
CA ALA A 647 -12.06 -7.22 14.05
C ALA A 647 -12.37 -7.64 12.60
N ASP A 648 -11.62 -7.16 11.61
CA ASP A 648 -11.85 -7.41 10.19
C ASP A 648 -10.92 -8.49 9.62
N VAL A 649 -9.84 -8.88 10.32
CA VAL A 649 -9.01 -10.01 9.93
C VAL A 649 -9.62 -11.31 10.48
N HIS A 650 -9.66 -12.35 9.64
CA HIS A 650 -10.23 -13.64 10.02
C HIS A 650 -9.50 -14.26 11.24
N PRO A 651 -10.20 -14.63 12.34
CA PRO A 651 -9.58 -15.12 13.58
C PRO A 651 -8.62 -16.30 13.40
N ARG A 652 -8.96 -17.27 12.54
CA ARG A 652 -8.06 -18.38 12.15
C ARG A 652 -6.66 -17.92 11.75
N PHE A 653 -6.53 -16.83 10.98
CA PHE A 653 -5.20 -16.34 10.56
C PHE A 653 -4.44 -15.75 11.75
N VAL A 654 -5.14 -14.98 12.58
CA VAL A 654 -4.60 -14.39 13.82
C VAL A 654 -4.06 -15.48 14.74
N GLU A 655 -4.83 -16.54 14.97
CA GLU A 655 -4.44 -17.67 15.82
C GLU A 655 -3.27 -18.46 15.24
N LEU A 656 -3.29 -18.70 13.92
CA LEU A 656 -2.21 -19.41 13.22
C LEU A 656 -0.87 -18.67 13.36
N LEU A 657 -0.86 -17.35 13.16
CA LEU A 657 0.34 -16.53 13.33
C LEU A 657 0.78 -16.45 14.79
N ARG A 658 -0.17 -16.33 15.73
CA ARG A 658 0.11 -16.31 17.17
C ARG A 658 0.77 -17.61 17.64
N ALA A 659 0.33 -18.76 17.13
CA ALA A 659 0.92 -20.06 17.44
C ALA A 659 2.39 -20.17 16.99
N HIS A 660 2.79 -19.42 15.97
CA HIS A 660 4.16 -19.43 15.42
C HIS A 660 4.99 -18.20 15.85
N ALA A 661 4.53 -17.44 16.85
CA ALA A 661 5.22 -16.21 17.29
C ALA A 661 6.67 -16.45 17.74
N ALA A 662 6.94 -17.58 18.40
CA ALA A 662 8.29 -17.95 18.83
C ALA A 662 9.23 -18.24 17.64
N GLU A 663 8.72 -18.86 16.57
CA GLU A 663 9.50 -19.12 15.35
C GLU A 663 9.86 -17.82 14.62
N PHE A 664 8.94 -16.87 14.52
CA PHE A 664 9.23 -15.54 13.99
C PHE A 664 10.24 -14.77 14.85
N ALA A 665 10.10 -14.81 16.17
CA ALA A 665 11.03 -14.16 17.09
C ALA A 665 12.45 -14.72 16.95
N ALA A 666 12.61 -16.03 16.75
CA ALA A 666 13.90 -16.67 16.49
C ALA A 666 14.54 -16.20 15.16
N LEU A 667 13.74 -15.67 14.24
CA LEU A 667 14.16 -15.07 12.97
C LEU A 667 14.31 -13.54 13.08
N GLY A 668 14.18 -12.96 14.27
CA GLY A 668 14.32 -11.52 14.50
C GLY A 668 13.12 -10.71 14.04
N LEU A 669 11.94 -11.32 13.86
CA LEU A 669 10.69 -10.63 13.56
C LEU A 669 9.73 -10.74 14.74
N ASP A 670 9.28 -9.62 15.28
CA ASP A 670 8.13 -9.59 16.17
C ASP A 670 6.84 -9.62 15.34
N ILE A 671 6.18 -10.78 15.28
CA ILE A 671 4.94 -10.94 14.50
C ILE A 671 3.81 -10.01 14.99
N ARG A 672 3.89 -9.46 16.22
CA ARG A 672 2.92 -8.49 16.74
C ARG A 672 3.01 -7.13 16.06
N THR A 673 4.13 -6.82 15.41
CA THR A 673 4.34 -5.55 14.70
C THR A 673 4.08 -5.68 13.20
N VAL A 674 3.56 -6.81 12.73
CA VAL A 674 3.20 -6.98 11.31
C VAL A 674 1.80 -6.43 11.09
N SER A 675 1.73 -5.36 10.29
CA SER A 675 0.49 -4.68 9.93
C SER A 675 -0.43 -5.59 9.13
N SER A 676 -1.74 -5.46 9.33
CA SER A 676 -2.75 -6.14 8.53
C SER A 676 -2.98 -5.47 7.19
N ARG A 677 -2.52 -4.23 7.00
CA ARG A 677 -2.73 -3.40 5.81
C ARG A 677 -1.65 -2.33 5.70
N ILE A 678 -1.64 -1.63 4.57
CA ILE A 678 -0.76 -0.50 4.31
C ILE A 678 -1.48 0.80 4.66
N ASN A 679 -1.19 1.34 5.84
CA ASN A 679 -1.74 2.62 6.33
C ASN A 679 -0.73 3.37 7.21
N ILE A 680 0.32 2.67 7.64
CA ILE A 680 1.76 3.03 7.72
C ILE A 680 2.45 2.00 8.63
#